data_AF-A0A3C7Z9E4-F1
#
_entry.id   AF-A0A3C7Z9E4-F1
#
_cell.length_a   1.000
_cell.length_b   1.000
_cell.length_c   1.000
_cell.angle_alpha   90.00
_cell.angle_beta   90.00
_cell.angle_gamma   90.00
#
_symmetry.space_group_name_H-M   'P 1'
#
loop_
_entity.id
_entity.type
_entity.pdbx_description
1 polymer ?
#
loop_
_entity_poly.entity_id
_entity_poly.type
_entity_poly.pdbx_seq_one_letter_code
_entity_poly.pdbx_strand_id
1 'polypeptide(L)'
;MTKFDGSGGITSSALTESGTTLNYSGNVVANVDSGFSGNILNLQKAGSSVLRVGSGGLLTTAGGISGVAATGTNATGGNLTLQAGSGTGSAGSGVISFSTASQAQDPFVKDLTPSGQFYQSSSAAASASFSQTVTSGSNQVLLVTMATGHGGVSATSVTYGGVALTKLAGVRQTFDASYTEMWYLVNPNVGSATVNISLSTSATLYARAMVLTGVNQTTPFNTACSATASTTSITCSADTSGAGVVVSLLRASATYSSMGSSQVSVYGNETPPAYTSVSVKPTTTSSTSMSYTLSSGTYWGFLAVGVRLADTGVNPMGLTLVDTGTLEGGPLTERMRIASDGKVGIGTFNPQYQLDVAGDINTSTGFRVGGAAGVSLTCSGATQTLGNVTVTGGIITAASCATNNSDLAENYASQDDLSAGEIVMTSGVATSVNRAASDQRDSLLGVVSTAPGLLIGTEQVPDGYPIALSGRVPVKVNNKNGPIAVGDKITISSVAGVGMKATSAGMIVGTALEAFNGEEGTVEVFVNASYWAPSASETLQGTDNGFASLNVSGEATVGSLTVGTVTVTGDLTVHGALTVASIVVNGHIITASGKPTIETQPALNGGTVIVDGTDTIGTITITTGATPTAGELAKLVFSETYTKAPRVILSPSNEAAADFAYYKGAVSLENFMLNAKNTPAANTTYVFDYFIAE
;
A
#
# COMPACT_ATOMS: atom_id res chain seq x y z
N MET A 1 0.19 -88.20 -12.05
CA MET A 1 -1.07 -87.92 -12.76
C MET A 1 -0.81 -86.70 -13.62
N THR A 2 -0.53 -86.92 -14.91
CA THR A 2 -0.34 -85.89 -15.93
C THR A 2 -1.66 -85.14 -16.10
N LYS A 3 -1.67 -83.84 -15.82
CA LYS A 3 -2.73 -82.94 -16.28
C LYS A 3 -2.05 -81.73 -16.90
N PHE A 4 -2.60 -81.28 -18.03
CA PHE A 4 -2.16 -80.21 -18.92
C PHE A 4 -1.31 -80.66 -20.12
N ASP A 5 -1.99 -81.12 -21.17
CA ASP A 5 -1.66 -80.70 -22.54
C ASP A 5 -2.37 -79.37 -22.83
N GLY A 6 -1.82 -78.58 -23.73
CA GLY A 6 -2.16 -77.16 -23.88
C GLY A 6 -3.64 -76.88 -24.13
N SER A 7 -4.07 -75.70 -23.67
CA SER A 7 -5.27 -74.95 -24.06
C SER A 7 -6.64 -75.33 -23.47
N GLY A 8 -6.74 -75.58 -22.16
CA GLY A 8 -8.03 -75.73 -21.45
C GLY A 8 -8.14 -74.86 -20.19
N GLY A 9 -9.18 -74.01 -20.09
CA GLY A 9 -9.48 -73.23 -18.89
C GLY A 9 -9.96 -74.08 -17.71
N ILE A 10 -9.61 -73.68 -16.48
CA ILE A 10 -10.03 -74.38 -15.25
C ILE A 10 -11.34 -73.76 -14.75
N THR A 11 -12.44 -74.50 -14.88
CA THR A 11 -13.70 -74.21 -14.18
C THR A 11 -13.92 -75.26 -13.10
N SER A 12 -13.34 -75.09 -11.91
CA SER A 12 -13.82 -75.81 -10.72
C SER A 12 -13.65 -74.99 -9.44
N SER A 13 -14.73 -74.96 -8.65
CA SER A 13 -14.91 -74.22 -7.41
C SER A 13 -14.35 -74.93 -6.17
N ALA A 14 -13.36 -75.81 -6.31
CA ALA A 14 -12.88 -76.64 -5.19
C ALA A 14 -11.37 -76.98 -5.29
N LEU A 15 -10.51 -75.96 -5.33
CA LEU A 15 -9.08 -76.12 -5.05
C LEU A 15 -8.82 -75.72 -3.58
N THR A 16 -8.79 -76.70 -2.69
CA THR A 16 -8.49 -76.55 -1.25
C THR A 16 -7.10 -77.06 -0.86
N GLU A 17 -6.15 -77.10 -1.80
CA GLU A 17 -4.76 -77.44 -1.48
C GLU A 17 -3.89 -76.19 -1.37
N SER A 18 -3.37 -75.95 -0.17
CA SER A 18 -2.30 -74.99 0.08
C SER A 18 -0.98 -75.55 -0.48
N GLY A 19 -0.28 -74.78 -1.31
CA GLY A 19 1.09 -75.08 -1.73
C GLY A 19 1.28 -75.63 -3.16
N THR A 20 0.29 -75.58 -4.04
CA THR A 20 0.48 -75.96 -5.46
C THR A 20 1.24 -74.86 -6.22
N THR A 21 2.45 -75.18 -6.70
CA THR A 21 3.23 -74.31 -7.60
C THR A 21 2.84 -74.61 -9.05
N LEU A 22 2.23 -73.64 -9.74
CA LEU A 22 1.88 -73.77 -11.16
C LEU A 22 3.02 -73.19 -12.03
N ASN A 23 3.84 -74.06 -12.62
CA ASN A 23 4.90 -73.65 -13.55
C ASN A 23 4.37 -73.65 -14.99
N TYR A 24 4.39 -72.50 -15.66
CA TYR A 24 3.92 -72.36 -17.05
C TYR A 24 4.97 -71.72 -17.95
N SER A 25 4.98 -72.09 -19.23
CA SER A 25 6.01 -71.68 -20.19
C SER A 25 5.61 -70.53 -21.13
N GLY A 26 4.43 -69.91 -20.99
CA GLY A 26 3.94 -68.78 -21.81
C GLY A 26 3.38 -67.58 -21.01
N ASN A 27 2.76 -66.61 -21.69
CA ASN A 27 2.04 -65.50 -21.03
C ASN A 27 0.80 -66.05 -20.32
N VAL A 28 0.60 -65.69 -19.05
CA VAL A 28 -0.59 -66.07 -18.29
C VAL A 28 -1.49 -64.88 -18.06
N VAL A 29 -2.77 -65.04 -18.41
CA VAL A 29 -3.86 -64.15 -18.02
C VAL A 29 -4.64 -64.88 -16.93
N ALA A 30 -4.52 -64.43 -15.68
CA ALA A 30 -5.32 -64.93 -14.58
C ALA A 30 -6.54 -64.00 -14.40
N ASN A 31 -7.73 -64.47 -14.78
CA ASN A 31 -8.97 -63.78 -14.45
C ASN A 31 -9.44 -64.28 -13.08
N VAL A 32 -9.40 -63.41 -12.08
CA VAL A 32 -9.89 -63.70 -10.74
C VAL A 32 -11.32 -63.20 -10.64
N ASP A 33 -12.30 -64.10 -10.78
CA ASP A 33 -13.68 -63.81 -10.38
C ASP A 33 -13.85 -64.02 -8.86
N SER A 34 -14.94 -63.45 -8.32
CA SER A 34 -15.24 -63.09 -6.92
C SER A 34 -15.07 -64.13 -5.79
N GLY A 35 -14.44 -65.28 -6.02
CA GLY A 35 -14.30 -66.37 -5.05
C GLY A 35 -12.89 -66.67 -4.53
N PHE A 36 -11.84 -65.95 -4.94
CA PHE A 36 -10.46 -66.24 -4.51
C PHE A 36 -10.10 -65.47 -3.22
N SER A 37 -10.10 -66.15 -2.08
CA SER A 37 -9.57 -65.61 -0.82
C SER A 37 -8.55 -66.58 -0.20
N GLY A 38 -7.41 -66.05 0.24
CA GLY A 38 -6.49 -66.77 1.13
C GLY A 38 -5.26 -67.47 0.53
N ASN A 39 -5.02 -67.44 -0.78
CA ASN A 39 -3.80 -68.02 -1.38
C ASN A 39 -2.90 -66.97 -2.05
N ILE A 40 -1.59 -67.02 -1.76
CA ILE A 40 -0.55 -66.19 -2.39
C ILE A 40 -0.35 -66.69 -3.84
N LEU A 41 -0.71 -65.86 -4.83
CA LEU A 41 -0.41 -66.13 -6.24
C LEU A 41 1.03 -65.68 -6.54
N ASN A 42 1.99 -66.61 -6.49
CA ASN A 42 3.37 -66.36 -6.90
C ASN A 42 3.53 -66.53 -8.42
N LEU A 43 3.57 -65.43 -9.16
CA LEU A 43 3.94 -65.43 -10.58
C LEU A 43 5.47 -65.31 -10.69
N GLN A 44 6.19 -66.43 -10.73
CA GLN A 44 7.63 -66.43 -10.99
C GLN A 44 7.90 -66.78 -12.45
N LYS A 45 8.25 -65.78 -13.28
CA LYS A 45 9.03 -66.01 -14.50
C LYS A 45 9.82 -64.77 -14.94
N ALA A 46 11.01 -65.00 -15.50
CA ALA A 46 11.79 -64.02 -16.26
C ALA A 46 11.01 -63.57 -17.52
N GLY A 47 10.29 -62.45 -17.40
CA GLY A 47 9.49 -61.84 -18.46
C GLY A 47 8.41 -60.91 -17.89
N SER A 48 7.85 -60.02 -18.72
CA SER A 48 6.85 -59.04 -18.29
C SER A 48 5.51 -59.71 -17.98
N SER A 49 5.10 -59.72 -16.71
CA SER A 49 3.81 -60.23 -16.25
C SER A 49 2.85 -59.08 -16.00
N VAL A 50 1.65 -59.12 -16.59
CA VAL A 50 0.61 -58.08 -16.40
C VAL A 50 -0.50 -58.64 -15.51
N LEU A 51 -0.67 -58.05 -14.33
CA LEU A 51 -1.82 -58.30 -13.46
C LEU A 51 -2.95 -57.32 -13.83
N ARG A 52 -4.10 -57.82 -14.29
CA ARG A 52 -5.31 -57.01 -14.56
C ARG A 52 -6.40 -57.37 -13.55
N VAL A 53 -6.90 -56.38 -12.82
CA VAL A 53 -8.06 -56.53 -11.92
C VAL A 53 -9.29 -55.97 -12.65
N GLY A 54 -10.31 -56.80 -12.86
CA GLY A 54 -11.56 -56.40 -13.52
C GLY A 54 -12.46 -55.52 -12.63
N SER A 55 -13.52 -54.96 -13.22
CA SER A 55 -14.40 -53.91 -12.67
C SER A 55 -15.29 -54.31 -11.46
N GLY A 56 -14.89 -55.30 -10.68
CA GLY A 56 -15.54 -55.71 -9.44
C GLY A 56 -14.63 -56.50 -8.49
N GLY A 57 -13.34 -56.66 -8.80
CA GLY A 57 -12.40 -57.39 -7.95
C GLY A 57 -11.83 -56.51 -6.85
N LEU A 58 -12.11 -56.84 -5.59
CA LEU A 58 -11.47 -56.21 -4.42
C LEU A 58 -10.24 -57.04 -4.02
N LEU A 59 -9.03 -56.52 -4.29
CA LEU A 59 -7.78 -57.13 -3.86
C LEU A 59 -7.46 -56.71 -2.41
N THR A 60 -8.00 -57.42 -1.43
CA THR A 60 -7.61 -57.24 -0.02
C THR A 60 -6.37 -58.09 0.29
N THR A 61 -5.19 -57.51 0.09
CA THR A 61 -3.97 -58.04 0.68
C THR A 61 -3.63 -57.20 1.91
N ALA A 62 -3.43 -57.84 3.06
CA ALA A 62 -2.87 -57.18 4.24
C ALA A 62 -1.36 -56.90 4.10
N GLY A 63 -0.77 -57.18 2.93
CA GLY A 63 0.59 -56.84 2.57
C GLY A 63 0.57 -56.02 1.28
N GLY A 64 1.30 -54.90 1.25
CA GLY A 64 1.29 -53.97 0.11
C GLY A 64 1.62 -54.62 -1.23
N ILE A 65 1.23 -53.95 -2.32
CA ILE A 65 1.67 -54.26 -3.68
C ILE A 65 3.17 -53.97 -3.74
N SER A 66 3.99 -54.98 -3.45
CA SER A 66 5.43 -54.92 -3.63
C SER A 66 5.73 -55.36 -5.05
N GLY A 67 6.16 -54.42 -5.90
CA GLY A 67 6.84 -54.80 -7.14
C GLY A 67 8.03 -55.68 -6.78
N VAL A 68 8.19 -56.81 -7.46
CA VAL A 68 9.34 -57.70 -7.31
C VAL A 68 10.61 -56.85 -7.30
N ALA A 69 11.41 -56.95 -6.24
CA ALA A 69 12.73 -56.35 -6.21
C ALA A 69 13.47 -56.79 -7.49
N ALA A 70 13.76 -55.84 -8.37
CA ALA A 70 14.57 -56.10 -9.55
C ALA A 70 15.97 -56.50 -9.08
N THR A 71 16.22 -57.79 -8.95
CA THR A 71 17.56 -58.32 -8.72
C THR A 71 18.22 -58.52 -10.08
N GLY A 72 18.88 -57.46 -10.55
CA GLY A 72 19.65 -57.46 -11.80
C GLY A 72 20.36 -56.11 -11.99
N THR A 73 21.62 -56.14 -12.41
CA THR A 73 22.50 -54.96 -12.52
C THR A 73 22.18 -54.03 -13.70
N ASN A 74 21.04 -54.17 -14.38
CA ASN A 74 20.60 -53.28 -15.45
C ASN A 74 19.08 -53.33 -15.65
N ALA A 75 18.32 -52.77 -14.70
CA ALA A 75 16.96 -52.33 -14.97
C ALA A 75 17.01 -50.81 -15.23
N THR A 76 17.05 -50.40 -16.50
CA THR A 76 16.65 -49.05 -16.89
C THR A 76 15.25 -48.84 -16.35
N GLY A 77 15.12 -48.00 -15.32
CA GLY A 77 13.88 -47.81 -14.58
C GLY A 77 12.73 -47.49 -15.53
N GLY A 78 11.81 -48.45 -15.68
CA GLY A 78 10.52 -48.16 -16.28
C GLY A 78 9.75 -47.28 -15.30
N ASN A 79 9.11 -46.23 -15.81
CA ASN A 79 8.21 -45.42 -15.01
C ASN A 79 7.12 -46.32 -14.40
N LEU A 80 6.91 -46.20 -13.09
CA LEU A 80 5.67 -46.65 -12.48
C LEU A 80 4.58 -45.64 -12.83
N THR A 81 3.86 -45.89 -13.92
CA THR A 81 2.71 -45.06 -14.32
C THR A 81 1.48 -45.50 -13.54
N LEU A 82 1.12 -44.75 -12.50
CA LEU A 82 -0.17 -44.88 -11.80
C LEU A 82 -1.19 -43.97 -12.51
N GLN A 83 -1.88 -44.48 -13.51
CA GLN A 83 -2.92 -43.73 -14.20
C GLN A 83 -4.27 -43.96 -13.51
N ALA A 84 -4.69 -43.01 -12.68
CA ALA A 84 -6.08 -42.96 -12.24
C ALA A 84 -6.94 -42.55 -13.45
N GLY A 85 -7.68 -43.49 -14.02
CA GLY A 85 -8.73 -43.14 -14.98
C GLY A 85 -9.73 -42.21 -14.30
N SER A 86 -10.15 -41.15 -14.98
CA SER A 86 -11.14 -40.20 -14.47
C SER A 86 -12.44 -40.95 -14.12
N GLY A 87 -12.64 -41.26 -12.83
CA GLY A 87 -13.92 -41.77 -12.35
C GLY A 87 -14.98 -40.67 -12.48
N THR A 88 -16.09 -40.96 -13.16
CA THR A 88 -17.21 -40.03 -13.35
C THR A 88 -18.15 -39.99 -12.13
N GLY A 89 -17.63 -40.13 -10.91
CA GLY A 89 -18.44 -40.20 -9.68
C GLY A 89 -18.04 -39.14 -8.64
N SER A 90 -19.03 -38.50 -8.01
CA SER A 90 -18.93 -37.35 -7.09
C SER A 90 -18.26 -37.61 -5.73
N ALA A 91 -17.30 -38.52 -5.62
CA ALA A 91 -16.50 -38.71 -4.41
C ALA A 91 -15.01 -38.62 -4.78
N GLY A 92 -14.30 -37.71 -4.12
CA GLY A 92 -13.00 -37.17 -4.52
C GLY A 92 -11.92 -38.18 -4.87
N SER A 93 -10.98 -37.72 -5.70
CA SER A 93 -9.75 -38.43 -6.07
C SER A 93 -9.05 -38.93 -4.81
N GLY A 94 -8.86 -40.26 -4.72
CA GLY A 94 -8.13 -40.86 -3.62
C GLY A 94 -6.72 -40.29 -3.53
N VAL A 95 -6.31 -39.87 -2.34
CA VAL A 95 -4.95 -39.39 -2.11
C VAL A 95 -3.98 -40.56 -2.33
N ILE A 96 -3.05 -40.39 -3.27
CA ILE A 96 -1.86 -41.25 -3.38
C ILE A 96 -0.84 -40.72 -2.38
N SER A 97 -0.76 -41.36 -1.20
CA SER A 97 0.25 -41.05 -0.19
C SER A 97 1.50 -41.88 -0.42
N PHE A 98 2.63 -41.24 -0.72
CA PHE A 98 3.95 -41.86 -0.65
C PHE A 98 4.57 -41.58 0.73
N SER A 99 4.41 -42.49 1.67
CA SER A 99 5.30 -42.53 2.83
C SER A 99 6.51 -43.39 2.46
N THR A 100 7.67 -42.75 2.27
CA THR A 100 8.92 -43.49 2.33
C THR A 100 9.27 -43.68 3.80
N ALA A 101 9.55 -44.92 4.21
CA ALA A 101 10.26 -45.12 5.47
C ALA A 101 11.53 -44.28 5.43
N SER A 102 11.92 -43.65 6.55
CA SER A 102 13.18 -42.91 6.63
C SER A 102 14.27 -43.79 6.02
N GLN A 103 14.90 -43.34 4.93
CA GLN A 103 16.06 -44.05 4.42
C GLN A 103 17.06 -44.11 5.57
N ALA A 104 17.27 -45.32 6.11
CA ALA A 104 18.58 -45.65 6.61
C ALA A 104 19.52 -45.34 5.44
N GLN A 105 20.30 -44.27 5.59
CA GLN A 105 21.33 -43.87 4.63
C GLN A 105 22.08 -45.15 4.25
N ASP A 106 21.88 -45.66 3.04
CA ASP A 106 22.78 -46.67 2.49
C ASP A 106 24.02 -45.88 2.08
N PRO A 107 25.13 -45.94 2.84
CA PRO A 107 26.26 -45.08 2.60
C PRO A 107 26.87 -45.46 1.25
N PHE A 108 26.66 -44.59 0.28
CA PHE A 108 27.12 -44.69 -1.10
C PHE A 108 28.63 -44.98 -1.17
N VAL A 109 28.98 -46.26 -1.31
CA VAL A 109 30.22 -46.71 -1.96
C VAL A 109 29.77 -47.55 -3.14
N LYS A 110 29.16 -46.89 -4.13
CA LYS A 110 28.40 -47.58 -5.18
C LYS A 110 29.29 -48.25 -6.23
N ASP A 111 30.56 -47.87 -6.33
CA ASP A 111 31.51 -48.48 -7.25
C ASP A 111 32.86 -48.73 -6.57
N LEU A 112 32.95 -49.74 -5.70
CA LEU A 112 34.20 -50.50 -5.57
C LEU A 112 34.36 -51.35 -6.83
N THR A 113 34.44 -50.72 -8.00
CA THR A 113 34.80 -51.42 -9.23
C THR A 113 36.32 -51.55 -9.21
N PRO A 114 36.86 -52.77 -9.15
CA PRO A 114 38.30 -52.98 -9.28
C PRO A 114 38.68 -52.71 -10.74
N SER A 115 38.82 -51.45 -11.13
CA SER A 115 39.29 -51.04 -12.45
C SER A 115 40.82 -50.86 -12.51
N GLY A 116 41.50 -51.10 -11.39
CA GLY A 116 42.95 -51.07 -11.28
C GLY A 116 43.58 -52.44 -11.48
N GLN A 117 44.61 -52.50 -12.33
CA GLN A 117 45.49 -53.66 -12.42
C GLN A 117 46.19 -53.86 -11.07
N PHE A 118 46.18 -55.09 -10.54
CA PHE A 118 47.04 -55.45 -9.42
C PHE A 118 48.50 -55.32 -9.86
N TYR A 119 49.26 -54.45 -9.20
CA TYR A 119 50.69 -54.37 -9.43
C TYR A 119 51.41 -55.13 -8.33
N GLN A 120 52.09 -56.20 -8.71
CA GLN A 120 53.09 -56.89 -7.91
C GLN A 120 54.43 -56.86 -8.65
N SER A 121 55.46 -56.34 -8.00
CA SER A 121 56.81 -56.39 -8.53
C SER A 121 57.32 -57.84 -8.57
N SER A 122 57.88 -58.29 -9.70
CA SER A 122 58.53 -59.61 -9.81
C SER A 122 59.89 -59.68 -9.09
N SER A 123 60.48 -58.53 -8.77
CA SER A 123 61.73 -58.36 -8.02
C SER A 123 61.77 -56.96 -7.37
N ALA A 124 62.77 -56.68 -6.52
CA ALA A 124 62.88 -55.37 -5.90
C ALA A 124 63.14 -54.26 -6.94
N ALA A 125 62.29 -53.23 -6.96
CA ALA A 125 62.36 -52.12 -7.91
C ALA A 125 62.25 -50.78 -7.20
N ALA A 126 62.89 -49.73 -7.73
CA ALA A 126 62.84 -48.38 -7.17
C ALA A 126 61.57 -47.60 -7.55
N SER A 127 60.79 -48.11 -8.50
CA SER A 127 59.54 -47.50 -8.97
C SER A 127 58.59 -48.53 -9.57
N ALA A 128 57.31 -48.18 -9.65
CA ALA A 128 56.25 -48.97 -10.26
C ALA A 128 55.27 -48.11 -11.05
N SER A 129 54.69 -48.67 -12.10
CA SER A 129 53.67 -48.01 -12.91
C SER A 129 52.61 -48.99 -13.40
N PHE A 130 51.33 -48.62 -13.28
CA PHE A 130 50.20 -49.38 -13.82
C PHE A 130 49.07 -48.46 -14.28
N SER A 131 48.21 -48.94 -15.18
CA SER A 131 47.06 -48.16 -15.68
C SER A 131 45.87 -48.24 -14.74
N GLN A 132 45.17 -47.10 -14.57
CA GLN A 132 43.94 -46.99 -13.79
C GLN A 132 42.91 -46.14 -14.56
N THR A 133 41.69 -46.66 -14.67
CA THR A 133 40.57 -45.94 -15.29
C THR A 133 39.63 -45.38 -14.23
N VAL A 134 39.45 -44.07 -14.23
CA VAL A 134 38.43 -43.38 -13.43
C VAL A 134 37.20 -43.18 -14.32
N THR A 135 36.10 -43.85 -13.99
CA THR A 135 34.79 -43.62 -14.63
C THR A 135 34.18 -42.32 -14.13
N SER A 136 33.32 -41.67 -14.92
CA SER A 136 32.65 -40.44 -14.48
C SER A 136 31.72 -40.71 -13.29
N GLY A 137 31.85 -39.92 -12.24
CA GLY A 137 30.96 -39.97 -11.07
C GLY A 137 31.00 -38.67 -10.27
N SER A 138 30.08 -38.50 -9.33
CA SER A 138 30.03 -37.31 -8.48
C SER A 138 30.95 -37.46 -7.27
N ASN A 139 31.65 -36.38 -6.90
CA ASN A 139 32.45 -36.28 -5.67
C ASN A 139 33.42 -37.46 -5.50
N GLN A 140 34.34 -37.61 -6.45
CA GLN A 140 35.21 -38.79 -6.54
C GLN A 140 36.53 -38.61 -5.80
N VAL A 141 37.06 -39.70 -5.27
CA VAL A 141 38.41 -39.81 -4.72
C VAL A 141 39.07 -41.06 -5.29
N LEU A 142 40.27 -40.92 -5.85
CA LEU A 142 41.13 -42.05 -6.19
C LEU A 142 41.95 -42.42 -4.96
N LEU A 143 41.80 -43.64 -4.43
CA LEU A 143 42.56 -44.17 -3.31
C LEU A 143 43.55 -45.23 -3.82
N VAL A 144 44.84 -45.04 -3.53
CA VAL A 144 45.92 -45.98 -3.83
C VAL A 144 46.40 -46.61 -2.52
N THR A 145 46.26 -47.92 -2.42
CA THR A 145 46.74 -48.73 -1.30
C THR A 145 48.00 -49.45 -1.70
N MET A 146 49.03 -49.44 -0.84
CA MET A 146 50.27 -50.16 -1.14
C MET A 146 50.95 -50.74 0.09
N ALA A 147 51.74 -51.79 -0.13
CA ALA A 147 52.64 -52.33 0.87
C ALA A 147 53.99 -52.69 0.23
N THR A 148 55.07 -52.39 0.92
CA THR A 148 56.42 -52.79 0.53
C THR A 148 56.91 -53.99 1.34
N GLY A 149 57.87 -54.71 0.77
CA GLY A 149 58.65 -55.73 1.47
C GLY A 149 59.59 -55.15 2.54
N HIS A 150 60.49 -56.00 2.99
CA HIS A 150 61.42 -55.73 4.09
C HIS A 150 62.30 -54.49 3.86
N GLY A 151 62.70 -53.82 4.94
CA GLY A 151 63.76 -52.78 4.91
C GLY A 151 63.30 -51.34 5.12
N GLY A 152 62.03 -51.10 5.46
CA GLY A 152 61.52 -49.76 5.82
C GLY A 152 61.31 -48.85 4.62
N VAL A 153 61.11 -49.42 3.44
CA VAL A 153 60.99 -48.67 2.19
C VAL A 153 59.58 -48.09 2.07
N SER A 154 59.46 -46.77 2.03
CA SER A 154 58.19 -46.08 1.75
C SER A 154 58.18 -45.47 0.36
N ALA A 155 56.99 -45.19 -0.16
CA ALA A 155 56.80 -44.34 -1.32
C ALA A 155 57.25 -42.90 -1.03
N THR A 156 58.02 -42.32 -1.96
CA THR A 156 58.44 -40.92 -1.95
C THR A 156 57.51 -40.05 -2.79
N SER A 157 56.88 -40.62 -3.82
CA SER A 157 55.87 -39.94 -4.63
C SER A 157 54.87 -40.93 -5.23
N VAL A 158 53.60 -40.54 -5.29
CA VAL A 158 52.56 -41.24 -6.04
C VAL A 158 51.86 -40.23 -6.95
N THR A 159 51.73 -40.52 -8.24
CA THR A 159 51.02 -39.66 -9.19
C THR A 159 49.99 -40.43 -10.01
N TYR A 160 48.95 -39.75 -10.48
CA TYR A 160 47.96 -40.27 -11.43
C TYR A 160 47.83 -39.30 -12.61
N GLY A 161 48.17 -39.73 -13.82
CA GLY A 161 48.17 -38.84 -14.99
C GLY A 161 49.05 -37.59 -14.84
N GLY A 162 50.12 -37.69 -14.03
CA GLY A 162 51.01 -36.58 -13.69
C GLY A 162 50.58 -35.74 -12.49
N VAL A 163 49.36 -35.92 -11.96
CA VAL A 163 48.86 -35.21 -10.78
C VAL A 163 49.32 -35.93 -9.51
N ALA A 164 49.94 -35.22 -8.57
CA ALA A 164 50.41 -35.78 -7.31
C ALA A 164 49.24 -36.19 -6.39
N LEU A 165 49.35 -37.38 -5.80
CA LEU A 165 48.47 -37.83 -4.72
C LEU A 165 49.00 -37.34 -3.36
N THR A 166 48.09 -37.20 -2.40
CA THR A 166 48.39 -36.88 -1.01
C THR A 166 48.54 -38.17 -0.19
N LYS A 167 49.59 -38.27 0.65
CA LYS A 167 49.75 -39.39 1.58
C LYS A 167 48.68 -39.31 2.67
N LEU A 168 47.87 -40.35 2.81
CA LEU A 168 46.81 -40.44 3.82
C LEU A 168 47.35 -40.97 5.14
N ALA A 169 48.00 -42.13 5.11
CA ALA A 169 48.53 -42.80 6.28
C ALA A 169 49.62 -43.81 5.89
N GLY A 170 50.50 -44.13 6.84
CA GLY A 170 51.53 -45.14 6.67
C GLY A 170 51.90 -45.78 8.01
N VAL A 171 52.19 -47.08 8.01
CA VAL A 171 52.65 -47.79 9.20
C VAL A 171 53.82 -48.70 8.86
N ARG A 172 54.90 -48.60 9.65
CA ARG A 172 56.08 -49.46 9.56
C ARG A 172 55.96 -50.60 10.54
N GLN A 173 56.11 -51.83 10.06
CA GLN A 173 56.31 -52.96 10.93
C GLN A 173 57.56 -52.83 11.79
N THR A 174 57.44 -53.21 13.06
CA THR A 174 58.56 -53.16 14.00
C THR A 174 59.58 -54.26 13.73
N PHE A 175 59.16 -55.44 13.26
CA PHE A 175 60.02 -56.61 13.10
C PHE A 175 60.65 -56.76 11.71
N ASP A 176 59.83 -56.83 10.66
CA ASP A 176 60.32 -57.07 9.29
C ASP A 176 60.54 -55.76 8.50
N ALA A 177 60.20 -54.63 9.12
CA ALA A 177 60.24 -53.30 8.52
C ALA A 177 59.44 -53.17 7.21
N SER A 178 58.47 -54.05 6.96
CA SER A 178 57.50 -53.83 5.88
C SER A 178 56.70 -52.57 6.14
N TYR A 179 56.31 -51.88 5.08
CA TYR A 179 55.66 -50.57 5.18
C TYR A 179 54.33 -50.62 4.44
N THR A 180 53.25 -50.25 5.13
CA THR A 180 51.88 -50.26 4.61
C THR A 180 51.39 -48.83 4.47
N GLU A 181 50.90 -48.41 3.30
CA GLU A 181 50.55 -47.01 3.00
C GLU A 181 49.24 -46.86 2.23
N MET A 182 48.59 -45.71 2.44
CA MET A 182 47.45 -45.24 1.66
C MET A 182 47.73 -43.83 1.14
N TRP A 183 47.36 -43.57 -0.12
CA TRP A 183 47.51 -42.28 -0.81
C TRP A 183 46.21 -41.95 -1.54
N TYR A 184 45.86 -40.68 -1.70
CA TYR A 184 44.61 -40.30 -2.35
C TYR A 184 44.71 -39.06 -3.25
N LEU A 185 43.82 -38.95 -4.23
CA LEU A 185 43.59 -37.74 -5.04
C LEU A 185 42.09 -37.42 -5.03
N VAL A 186 41.74 -36.23 -4.55
CA VAL A 186 40.38 -35.66 -4.70
C VAL A 186 40.17 -35.19 -6.13
N ASN A 187 38.97 -35.32 -6.64
CA ASN A 187 38.60 -34.96 -8.01
C ASN A 187 39.60 -35.47 -9.09
N PRO A 188 39.88 -36.80 -9.13
CA PRO A 188 40.79 -37.35 -10.12
C PRO A 188 40.25 -37.16 -11.54
N ASN A 189 41.15 -36.95 -12.52
CA ASN A 189 40.76 -36.83 -13.92
C ASN A 189 40.01 -38.09 -14.39
N VAL A 190 38.84 -37.91 -15.02
CA VAL A 190 38.07 -39.01 -15.62
C VAL A 190 38.78 -39.53 -16.87
N GLY A 191 38.84 -40.85 -17.04
CA GLY A 191 39.52 -41.54 -18.14
C GLY A 191 40.60 -42.51 -17.65
N SER A 192 41.35 -43.08 -18.59
CA SER A 192 42.49 -43.96 -18.27
C SER A 192 43.78 -43.16 -18.16
N ALA A 193 44.50 -43.31 -17.05
CA ALA A 193 45.83 -42.73 -16.87
C ALA A 193 46.73 -43.63 -16.03
N THR A 194 48.04 -43.36 -16.05
CA THR A 194 49.04 -44.15 -15.32
C THR A 194 49.15 -43.69 -13.87
N VAL A 195 49.11 -44.65 -12.94
CA VAL A 195 49.58 -44.49 -11.56
C VAL A 195 51.09 -44.74 -11.54
N ASN A 196 51.89 -43.76 -11.12
CA ASN A 196 53.34 -43.93 -10.92
C ASN A 196 53.68 -43.84 -9.45
N ILE A 197 54.49 -44.78 -8.96
CA ILE A 197 54.96 -44.86 -7.58
C ILE A 197 56.49 -44.85 -7.61
N SER A 198 57.12 -43.94 -6.88
CA SER A 198 58.57 -43.94 -6.64
C SER A 198 58.84 -44.31 -5.19
N LEU A 199 59.86 -45.13 -4.96
CA LEU A 199 60.25 -45.61 -3.63
C LEU A 199 61.55 -44.94 -3.17
N SER A 200 61.75 -44.94 -1.85
CA SER A 200 62.99 -44.45 -1.22
C SER A 200 64.23 -45.28 -1.57
N THR A 201 64.06 -46.55 -1.91
CA THR A 201 65.05 -47.46 -2.48
C THR A 201 64.33 -48.65 -3.12
N SER A 202 65.05 -49.60 -3.73
CA SER A 202 64.44 -50.77 -4.36
C SER A 202 63.82 -51.72 -3.34
N ALA A 203 62.52 -52.02 -3.49
CA ALA A 203 61.81 -53.02 -2.68
C ALA A 203 60.76 -53.78 -3.51
N THR A 204 60.28 -54.91 -2.98
CA THR A 204 59.06 -55.51 -3.51
C THR A 204 57.87 -54.63 -3.17
N LEU A 205 56.97 -54.41 -4.12
CA LEU A 205 55.81 -53.52 -3.99
C LEU A 205 54.54 -54.25 -4.40
N TYR A 206 53.52 -54.10 -3.56
CA TYR A 206 52.15 -54.49 -3.79
C TYR A 206 51.31 -53.23 -3.83
N ALA A 207 50.67 -52.92 -4.95
CA ALA A 207 49.88 -51.69 -5.07
C ALA A 207 48.56 -51.95 -5.81
N ARG A 208 47.52 -51.22 -5.37
CA ARG A 208 46.20 -51.19 -6.00
C ARG A 208 45.63 -49.80 -5.93
N ALA A 209 44.79 -49.48 -6.90
CA ALA A 209 44.01 -48.26 -6.94
C ALA A 209 42.51 -48.61 -6.95
N MET A 210 41.70 -47.77 -6.31
CA MET A 210 40.24 -47.85 -6.30
C MET A 210 39.66 -46.44 -6.36
N VAL A 211 38.48 -46.31 -6.97
CA VAL A 211 37.76 -45.03 -7.02
C VAL A 211 36.60 -45.10 -6.03
N LEU A 212 36.50 -44.08 -5.19
CA LEU A 212 35.39 -43.87 -4.26
C LEU A 212 34.55 -42.72 -4.80
N THR A 213 33.22 -42.83 -4.75
CA THR A 213 32.28 -41.79 -5.19
C THR A 213 31.46 -41.29 -3.99
N GLY A 214 30.91 -40.08 -4.07
CA GLY A 214 30.14 -39.52 -2.96
C GLY A 214 30.97 -39.16 -1.73
N VAL A 215 32.27 -38.87 -1.90
CA VAL A 215 33.21 -38.57 -0.81
C VAL A 215 33.37 -37.06 -0.62
N ASN A 216 33.54 -36.61 0.62
CA ASN A 216 33.81 -35.21 0.93
C ASN A 216 35.07 -34.68 0.22
N GLN A 217 34.92 -33.65 -0.62
CA GLN A 217 36.03 -33.15 -1.44
C GLN A 217 36.98 -32.22 -0.68
N THR A 218 36.61 -31.76 0.52
CA THR A 218 37.46 -30.90 1.36
C THR A 218 38.15 -31.69 2.47
N THR A 219 37.46 -32.67 3.04
CA THR A 219 37.94 -33.52 4.15
C THR A 219 37.54 -34.98 3.94
N PRO A 220 38.13 -35.68 2.95
CA PRO A 220 37.65 -36.99 2.46
C PRO A 220 37.77 -38.16 3.45
N PHE A 221 38.67 -38.07 4.43
CA PHE A 221 38.98 -39.16 5.36
C PHE A 221 39.09 -38.66 6.80
N ASN A 222 38.69 -39.51 7.75
CA ASN A 222 39.00 -39.33 9.17
C ASN A 222 40.46 -39.70 9.46
N THR A 223 40.89 -39.53 10.71
CA THR A 223 42.19 -40.03 11.18
C THR A 223 42.26 -41.54 11.02
N ALA A 224 43.24 -42.03 10.26
CA ALA A 224 43.46 -43.46 10.10
C ALA A 224 43.91 -44.09 11.43
N CYS A 225 43.33 -45.22 11.79
CA CYS A 225 43.87 -46.07 12.83
C CYS A 225 44.97 -46.96 12.22
N SER A 226 46.04 -47.21 12.97
CA SER A 226 47.15 -48.07 12.54
C SER A 226 47.54 -49.04 13.64
N ALA A 227 47.96 -50.24 13.27
CA ALA A 227 48.42 -51.26 14.20
C ALA A 227 49.47 -52.19 13.57
N THR A 228 50.35 -52.72 14.42
CA THR A 228 51.40 -53.68 14.05
C THR A 228 51.55 -54.72 15.15
N ALA A 229 51.64 -56.02 14.81
CA ALA A 229 52.04 -57.05 15.78
C ALA A 229 52.52 -58.33 15.08
N SER A 230 52.86 -59.34 15.88
CA SER A 230 53.16 -60.72 15.44
C SER A 230 52.12 -61.73 15.96
N THR A 231 50.87 -61.30 16.07
CA THR A 231 49.74 -62.09 16.61
C THR A 231 48.84 -62.62 15.50
N THR A 232 48.00 -63.61 15.81
CA THR A 232 46.97 -64.09 14.87
C THR A 232 45.76 -63.15 14.79
N SER A 233 45.48 -62.37 15.84
CA SER A 233 44.35 -61.43 15.88
C SER A 233 44.79 -60.02 15.53
N ILE A 234 44.12 -59.42 14.55
CA ILE A 234 44.32 -58.04 14.09
C ILE A 234 43.04 -57.27 14.40
N THR A 235 43.16 -56.15 15.11
CA THR A 235 42.05 -55.24 15.39
C THR A 235 42.51 -53.79 15.32
N CYS A 236 41.65 -52.93 14.78
CA CYS A 236 41.88 -51.49 14.75
C CYS A 236 40.54 -50.77 14.65
N SER A 237 40.33 -49.75 15.49
CA SER A 237 39.10 -48.96 15.50
C SER A 237 39.36 -47.60 14.84
N ALA A 238 38.77 -47.38 13.68
CA ALA A 238 38.86 -46.11 12.96
C ALA A 238 37.82 -45.12 13.49
N ASP A 239 38.19 -43.84 13.57
CA ASP A 239 37.22 -42.75 13.73
C ASP A 239 36.33 -42.71 12.48
N THR A 240 35.02 -42.69 12.71
CA THR A 240 34.00 -42.72 11.67
C THR A 240 33.00 -41.58 11.81
N SER A 241 33.37 -40.52 12.54
CA SER A 241 32.57 -39.31 12.67
C SER A 241 32.34 -38.66 11.30
N GLY A 242 31.10 -38.75 10.81
CA GLY A 242 30.71 -38.27 9.47
C GLY A 242 31.14 -39.19 8.31
N ALA A 243 31.61 -40.41 8.61
CA ALA A 243 31.94 -41.42 7.60
C ALA A 243 30.74 -42.34 7.33
N GLY A 244 30.65 -42.82 6.09
CA GLY A 244 29.68 -43.86 5.70
C GLY A 244 30.28 -45.26 5.64
N VAL A 245 31.59 -45.35 5.43
CA VAL A 245 32.33 -46.63 5.33
C VAL A 245 33.72 -46.50 5.95
N VAL A 246 34.29 -47.62 6.39
CA VAL A 246 35.72 -47.75 6.71
C VAL A 246 36.40 -48.56 5.63
N VAL A 247 37.53 -48.08 5.09
CA VAL A 247 38.43 -48.84 4.20
C VAL A 247 39.66 -49.28 4.98
N SER A 248 40.08 -50.52 4.82
CA SER A 248 41.30 -51.05 5.46
C SER A 248 42.32 -51.59 4.47
N LEU A 249 43.57 -51.64 4.91
CA LEU A 249 44.69 -52.29 4.23
C LEU A 249 45.47 -53.12 5.24
N LEU A 250 45.53 -54.42 5.00
CA LEU A 250 46.34 -55.39 5.70
C LEU A 250 47.53 -55.78 4.83
N ARG A 251 48.72 -55.82 5.44
CA ARG A 251 49.88 -56.55 4.96
C ARG A 251 50.25 -57.59 6.02
N ALA A 252 50.31 -58.86 5.67
CA ALA A 252 50.68 -59.95 6.58
C ALA A 252 51.52 -61.00 5.87
N SER A 253 52.36 -61.72 6.62
CA SER A 253 53.16 -62.84 6.09
C SER A 253 52.44 -64.19 6.19
N ALA A 254 51.14 -64.16 6.54
CA ALA A 254 50.23 -65.30 6.54
C ALA A 254 48.87 -64.90 5.97
N THR A 255 48.10 -65.91 5.54
CA THR A 255 46.74 -65.71 5.02
C THR A 255 45.76 -65.40 6.13
N TYR A 256 44.72 -64.62 5.87
CA TYR A 256 43.61 -64.48 6.83
C TYR A 256 42.61 -65.62 6.67
N SER A 257 42.09 -66.14 7.79
CA SER A 257 41.07 -67.19 7.88
C SER A 257 39.66 -66.63 8.08
N SER A 258 39.53 -65.42 8.65
CA SER A 258 38.25 -64.72 8.82
C SER A 258 38.42 -63.20 8.93
N MET A 259 37.34 -62.46 8.69
CA MET A 259 37.22 -61.01 8.89
C MET A 259 36.13 -60.70 9.92
N GLY A 260 36.12 -59.48 10.45
CA GLY A 260 35.08 -59.00 11.36
C GLY A 260 33.67 -59.04 10.74
N SER A 261 32.64 -59.01 11.60
CA SER A 261 31.25 -58.96 11.14
C SER A 261 30.99 -57.74 10.25
N SER A 262 30.22 -57.95 9.18
CA SER A 262 29.87 -56.93 8.16
C SER A 262 31.06 -56.30 7.44
N GLN A 263 32.26 -56.88 7.58
CA GLN A 263 33.46 -56.49 6.84
C GLN A 263 33.56 -57.34 5.56
N VAL A 264 33.67 -56.67 4.43
CA VAL A 264 33.68 -57.29 3.10
C VAL A 264 35.04 -57.05 2.45
N SER A 265 35.68 -58.12 1.98
CA SER A 265 36.92 -58.02 1.21
C SER A 265 36.68 -57.32 -0.12
N VAL A 266 37.44 -56.27 -0.39
CA VAL A 266 37.59 -55.65 -1.72
C VAL A 266 38.64 -56.41 -2.52
N TYR A 267 39.76 -56.73 -1.87
CA TYR A 267 40.87 -57.49 -2.44
C TYR A 267 41.30 -58.61 -1.48
N GLY A 268 41.23 -59.84 -1.99
CA GLY A 268 41.56 -61.06 -1.26
C GLY A 268 43.06 -61.37 -1.28
N ASN A 269 43.41 -62.36 -0.46
CA ASN A 269 44.77 -62.83 -0.22
C ASN A 269 45.47 -63.37 -1.48
N GLU A 270 46.25 -62.53 -2.17
CA GLU A 270 46.98 -62.94 -3.37
C GLU A 270 48.43 -63.35 -3.07
N THR A 271 48.81 -64.49 -3.66
CA THR A 271 50.06 -65.30 -3.70
C THR A 271 51.29 -65.00 -2.81
N PRO A 272 51.99 -66.06 -2.31
CA PRO A 272 53.17 -65.94 -1.42
C PRO A 272 54.35 -65.13 -2.02
N PRO A 273 55.27 -64.57 -1.21
CA PRO A 273 55.42 -64.73 0.25
C PRO A 273 54.83 -63.61 1.11
N ALA A 274 54.05 -62.69 0.54
CA ALA A 274 53.55 -61.50 1.22
C ALA A 274 52.09 -61.21 0.84
N TYR A 275 51.19 -61.29 1.82
CA TYR A 275 49.76 -61.18 1.58
C TYR A 275 49.26 -59.78 1.91
N THR A 276 48.68 -59.11 0.91
CA THR A 276 47.94 -57.87 1.10
C THR A 276 46.45 -58.10 0.97
N SER A 277 45.64 -57.49 1.84
CA SER A 277 44.19 -57.49 1.71
C SER A 277 43.64 -56.09 1.95
N VAL A 278 42.57 -55.76 1.21
CA VAL A 278 41.79 -54.56 1.43
C VAL A 278 40.36 -54.99 1.71
N SER A 279 39.74 -54.42 2.73
CA SER A 279 38.33 -54.66 3.01
C SER A 279 37.62 -53.37 3.40
N VAL A 280 36.30 -53.38 3.27
CA VAL A 280 35.42 -52.30 3.67
C VAL A 280 34.39 -52.75 4.69
N LYS A 281 33.93 -51.82 5.52
CA LYS A 281 32.84 -52.04 6.47
C LYS A 281 31.96 -50.79 6.58
N PRO A 282 30.64 -50.88 6.32
CA PRO A 282 29.72 -49.76 6.56
C PRO A 282 29.73 -49.33 8.03
N THR A 283 29.49 -48.04 8.28
CA THR A 283 29.50 -47.46 9.64
C THR A 283 28.39 -46.45 9.81
N THR A 284 27.75 -46.45 10.98
CA THR A 284 26.79 -45.43 11.44
C THR A 284 27.14 -44.88 12.83
N THR A 285 28.22 -45.39 13.43
CA THR A 285 28.74 -44.99 14.74
C THR A 285 29.91 -44.03 14.58
N SER A 286 30.33 -43.38 15.67
CA SER A 286 31.52 -42.51 15.70
C SER A 286 32.85 -43.26 15.71
N SER A 287 32.82 -44.58 15.92
CA SER A 287 33.98 -45.46 15.80
C SER A 287 33.55 -46.83 15.27
N THR A 288 34.29 -47.38 14.32
CA THR A 288 34.06 -48.72 13.76
C THR A 288 35.33 -49.56 13.79
N SER A 289 35.20 -50.77 14.35
CA SER A 289 36.29 -51.74 14.44
C SER A 289 36.38 -52.61 13.17
N MET A 290 37.58 -52.66 12.60
CA MET A 290 38.00 -53.57 11.54
C MET A 290 38.89 -54.66 12.12
N SER A 291 38.70 -55.90 11.69
CA SER A 291 39.47 -57.03 12.20
C SER A 291 39.73 -58.13 11.18
N TYR A 292 40.84 -58.84 11.40
CA TYR A 292 41.24 -60.04 10.66
C TYR A 292 41.75 -61.08 11.64
N THR A 293 41.54 -62.36 11.33
CA THR A 293 42.22 -63.48 11.99
C THR A 293 43.17 -64.13 10.99
N LEU A 294 44.45 -64.26 11.32
CA LEU A 294 45.46 -64.92 10.48
C LEU A 294 45.52 -66.42 10.75
N SER A 295 45.95 -67.18 9.74
CA SER A 295 46.22 -68.62 9.83
C SER A 295 47.45 -68.97 10.67
N SER A 296 48.36 -68.00 10.89
CA SER A 296 49.51 -68.12 11.79
C SER A 296 49.93 -66.77 12.39
N GLY A 297 50.59 -66.79 13.56
CA GLY A 297 51.05 -65.60 14.30
C GLY A 297 52.31 -64.97 13.71
N THR A 298 52.18 -64.44 12.49
CA THR A 298 53.27 -63.74 11.78
C THR A 298 53.16 -62.23 11.89
N TYR A 299 54.17 -61.50 11.42
CA TYR A 299 54.20 -60.03 11.43
C TYR A 299 53.17 -59.44 10.46
N TRP A 300 52.47 -58.39 10.89
CA TRP A 300 51.44 -57.75 10.09
C TRP A 300 51.32 -56.25 10.34
N GLY A 301 51.01 -55.50 9.28
CA GLY A 301 50.70 -54.08 9.29
C GLY A 301 49.32 -53.77 8.82
N PHE A 302 48.63 -52.96 9.61
CA PHE A 302 47.23 -52.69 9.40
C PHE A 302 46.95 -51.19 9.44
N LEU A 303 46.17 -50.73 8.46
CA LEU A 303 45.58 -49.41 8.41
C LEU A 303 44.07 -49.56 8.23
N ALA A 304 43.29 -48.72 8.91
CA ALA A 304 41.89 -48.53 8.59
C ALA A 304 41.48 -47.07 8.72
N VAL A 305 40.62 -46.58 7.84
CA VAL A 305 40.26 -45.17 7.77
C VAL A 305 38.79 -44.99 7.42
N GLY A 306 38.10 -44.11 8.14
CA GLY A 306 36.74 -43.69 7.82
C GLY A 306 36.72 -42.78 6.59
N VAL A 307 35.83 -43.06 5.64
CA VAL A 307 35.61 -42.26 4.42
C VAL A 307 34.43 -41.34 4.65
N ARG A 308 34.69 -40.03 4.69
CA ARG A 308 33.68 -39.01 4.97
C ARG A 308 32.77 -38.82 3.77
N LEU A 309 31.47 -38.83 4.01
CA LEU A 309 30.48 -38.62 2.96
C LEU A 309 30.57 -37.17 2.46
N ALA A 310 30.33 -36.97 1.16
CA ALA A 310 30.17 -35.65 0.59
C ALA A 310 29.16 -34.86 1.43
N ASP A 311 29.44 -33.58 1.67
CA ASP A 311 28.46 -32.66 2.22
C ASP A 311 27.33 -32.58 1.20
N THR A 312 26.39 -33.52 1.28
CA THR A 312 25.08 -33.31 0.69
C THR A 312 24.58 -32.12 1.48
N GLY A 313 24.58 -30.95 0.83
CA GLY A 313 23.73 -29.85 1.28
C GLY A 313 22.35 -30.48 1.37
N VAL A 314 22.01 -30.96 2.55
CA VAL A 314 20.79 -31.70 2.81
C VAL A 314 19.70 -30.68 2.58
N ASN A 315 19.16 -30.67 1.36
CA ASN A 315 17.85 -30.12 1.11
C ASN A 315 16.93 -30.97 1.98
N PRO A 316 16.42 -30.45 3.12
CA PRO A 316 15.59 -31.25 3.97
C PRO A 316 14.23 -31.29 3.25
N MET A 317 13.93 -32.40 2.58
CA MET A 317 12.59 -32.83 2.20
C MET A 317 11.57 -31.73 1.82
N GLY A 318 11.93 -30.84 0.90
CA GLY A 318 10.98 -29.91 0.30
C GLY A 318 10.29 -30.55 -0.90
N LEU A 319 8.95 -30.60 -0.90
CA LEU A 319 8.18 -30.91 -2.11
C LEU A 319 8.42 -29.80 -3.14
N THR A 320 9.14 -30.13 -4.20
CA THR A 320 9.38 -29.23 -5.34
C THR A 320 8.42 -29.63 -6.46
N LEU A 321 7.46 -28.78 -6.78
CA LEU A 321 6.60 -28.98 -7.95
C LEU A 321 7.21 -28.24 -9.13
N VAL A 322 7.67 -29.01 -10.10
CA VAL A 322 8.28 -28.54 -11.35
C VAL A 322 7.24 -28.68 -12.46
N ASP A 323 7.00 -27.60 -13.21
CA ASP A 323 6.19 -27.67 -14.42
C ASP A 323 7.02 -28.30 -15.55
N THR A 324 6.48 -29.32 -16.22
CA THR A 324 7.07 -29.96 -17.41
C THR A 324 6.43 -29.45 -18.70
N GLY A 325 5.78 -28.28 -18.65
CA GLY A 325 5.12 -27.62 -19.77
C GLY A 325 6.05 -27.31 -20.95
N THR A 326 6.07 -28.26 -21.89
CA THR A 326 6.38 -28.18 -23.33
C THR A 326 7.85 -28.10 -23.80
N LEU A 327 8.28 -29.27 -24.31
CA LEU A 327 9.14 -29.56 -25.49
C LEU A 327 10.67 -29.33 -25.36
N GLU A 328 11.40 -30.43 -25.58
CA GLU A 328 12.80 -30.50 -26.06
C GLU A 328 13.81 -29.49 -25.44
N GLY A 329 14.38 -29.84 -24.28
CA GLY A 329 15.74 -29.39 -23.93
C GLY A 329 15.91 -28.09 -23.13
N GLY A 330 14.86 -27.48 -22.58
CA GLY A 330 14.98 -26.34 -21.66
C GLY A 330 15.26 -26.72 -20.20
N PRO A 331 15.99 -25.90 -19.41
CA PRO A 331 16.20 -26.16 -17.99
C PRO A 331 14.88 -26.05 -17.21
N LEU A 332 14.64 -27.03 -16.34
CA LEU A 332 13.51 -27.04 -15.41
C LEU A 332 13.54 -25.78 -14.54
N THR A 333 12.44 -25.02 -14.52
CA THR A 333 12.32 -23.82 -13.67
C THR A 333 11.35 -24.12 -12.52
N GLU A 334 11.83 -23.99 -11.29
CA GLU A 334 10.99 -24.15 -10.09
C GLU A 334 9.91 -23.06 -10.05
N ARG A 335 8.64 -23.48 -9.92
CA ARG A 335 7.50 -22.55 -9.80
C ARG A 335 6.95 -22.46 -8.38
N MET A 336 7.07 -23.53 -7.60
CA MET A 336 6.65 -23.58 -6.22
C MET A 336 7.63 -24.41 -5.39
N ARG A 337 8.01 -23.89 -4.23
CA ARG A 337 8.90 -24.51 -3.26
C ARG A 337 8.23 -24.53 -1.89
N ILE A 338 8.19 -25.68 -1.23
CA ILE A 338 7.91 -25.76 0.21
C ILE A 338 9.25 -26.07 0.90
N ALA A 339 9.78 -25.10 1.65
CA ALA A 339 11.03 -25.22 2.38
C ALA A 339 10.83 -25.99 3.70
N SER A 340 11.92 -26.55 4.22
CA SER A 340 11.92 -27.37 5.43
C SER A 340 11.53 -26.63 6.71
N ASP A 341 11.64 -25.31 6.72
CA ASP A 341 11.17 -24.42 7.79
C ASP A 341 9.67 -24.08 7.66
N GLY A 342 8.97 -24.77 6.76
CA GLY A 342 7.54 -24.62 6.51
C GLY A 342 7.18 -23.44 5.61
N LYS A 343 8.16 -22.71 5.07
CA LYS A 343 7.89 -21.57 4.17
C LYS A 343 7.48 -22.07 2.79
N VAL A 344 6.49 -21.42 2.19
CA VAL A 344 6.02 -21.72 0.84
C VAL A 344 6.40 -20.56 -0.08
N GLY A 345 7.27 -20.82 -1.06
CA GLY A 345 7.62 -19.90 -2.13
C GLY A 345 6.82 -20.21 -3.40
N ILE A 346 6.20 -19.21 -4.04
CA ILE A 346 5.62 -19.31 -5.39
C ILE A 346 6.35 -18.29 -6.28
N GLY A 347 6.99 -18.74 -7.35
CA GLY A 347 7.84 -17.91 -8.21
C GLY A 347 9.17 -17.47 -7.58
N THR A 348 9.48 -17.91 -6.36
CA THR A 348 10.74 -17.65 -5.64
C THR A 348 11.33 -18.93 -5.06
N PHE A 349 12.66 -19.05 -5.14
CA PHE A 349 13.42 -20.16 -4.56
C PHE A 349 13.95 -19.85 -3.15
N ASN A 350 13.82 -18.61 -2.67
CA ASN A 350 14.31 -18.19 -1.35
C ASN A 350 13.21 -17.46 -0.55
N PRO A 351 12.12 -18.15 -0.17
CA PRO A 351 11.02 -17.51 0.54
C PRO A 351 11.51 -16.91 1.86
N GLN A 352 11.27 -15.61 2.07
CA GLN A 352 11.63 -14.92 3.31
C GLN A 352 10.50 -14.99 4.37
N TYR A 353 9.29 -15.40 3.96
CA TYR A 353 8.09 -15.49 4.79
C TYR A 353 7.41 -16.86 4.68
N GLN A 354 6.46 -17.14 5.59
CA GLN A 354 5.74 -18.41 5.64
C GLN A 354 4.99 -18.74 4.34
N LEU A 355 4.47 -17.72 3.65
CA LEU A 355 4.04 -17.76 2.26
C LEU A 355 4.64 -16.55 1.56
N ASP A 356 5.43 -16.77 0.53
CA ASP A 356 6.15 -15.74 -0.22
C ASP A 356 5.87 -15.95 -1.72
N VAL A 357 5.18 -15.00 -2.35
CA VAL A 357 4.77 -15.06 -3.76
C VAL A 357 5.50 -13.95 -4.51
N ALA A 358 6.39 -14.32 -5.41
CA ALA A 358 7.02 -13.39 -6.34
C ALA A 358 6.06 -13.09 -7.51
N GLY A 359 5.09 -12.22 -7.27
CA GLY A 359 4.06 -11.80 -8.22
C GLY A 359 2.73 -11.46 -7.53
N ASP A 360 1.67 -11.28 -8.32
CA ASP A 360 0.33 -10.97 -7.82
C ASP A 360 -0.43 -12.24 -7.39
N ILE A 361 -1.30 -12.10 -6.38
CA ILE A 361 -2.21 -13.16 -5.92
C ILE A 361 -3.64 -12.80 -6.35
N ASN A 362 -4.24 -13.61 -7.23
CA ASN A 362 -5.65 -13.48 -7.61
C ASN A 362 -6.51 -14.49 -6.84
N THR A 363 -7.42 -14.01 -5.98
CA THR A 363 -8.35 -14.84 -5.20
C THR A 363 -9.80 -14.52 -5.55
N SER A 364 -10.62 -15.54 -5.78
CA SER A 364 -12.05 -15.40 -6.10
C SER A 364 -12.95 -15.25 -4.86
N THR A 365 -12.42 -15.54 -3.66
CA THR A 365 -13.20 -15.61 -2.42
C THR A 365 -12.56 -14.89 -1.23
N GLY A 366 -11.40 -14.24 -1.42
CA GLY A 366 -10.68 -13.46 -0.40
C GLY A 366 -9.63 -14.27 0.37
N PHE A 367 -9.01 -13.62 1.37
CA PHE A 367 -8.10 -14.26 2.34
C PHE A 367 -8.88 -14.65 3.61
N ARG A 368 -8.39 -15.62 4.40
CA ARG A 368 -8.99 -16.03 5.68
C ARG A 368 -7.97 -15.92 6.82
N VAL A 369 -8.42 -15.53 8.01
CA VAL A 369 -7.60 -15.48 9.23
C VAL A 369 -8.33 -16.24 10.34
N GLY A 370 -7.71 -17.27 10.91
CA GLY A 370 -8.33 -18.08 11.97
C GLY A 370 -9.63 -18.80 11.55
N GLY A 371 -9.80 -19.12 10.27
CA GLY A 371 -11.00 -19.78 9.72
C GLY A 371 -12.14 -18.83 9.32
N ALA A 372 -12.09 -17.57 9.74
CA ALA A 372 -13.01 -16.52 9.30
C ALA A 372 -12.54 -15.87 7.99
N ALA A 373 -13.47 -15.32 7.20
CA ALA A 373 -13.11 -14.39 6.12
C ALA A 373 -12.24 -13.27 6.70
N GLY A 374 -11.05 -13.11 6.13
CA GLY A 374 -10.00 -12.21 6.58
C GLY A 374 -10.33 -10.77 6.23
N VAL A 375 -10.13 -9.91 7.23
CA VAL A 375 -10.50 -8.50 7.36
C VAL A 375 -12.00 -8.27 7.57
N SER A 376 -12.45 -8.52 8.81
CA SER A 376 -13.66 -7.87 9.33
C SER A 376 -13.25 -6.48 9.84
N LEU A 377 -13.51 -5.45 9.03
CA LEU A 377 -13.51 -4.07 9.49
C LEU A 377 -14.92 -3.76 9.97
N THR A 378 -15.13 -3.86 11.27
CA THR A 378 -16.43 -3.64 11.88
C THR A 378 -16.29 -2.53 12.89
N CYS A 379 -16.98 -1.42 12.65
CA CYS A 379 -17.18 -0.45 13.72
C CYS A 379 -18.17 -1.05 14.71
N SER A 380 -17.80 -1.08 15.98
CA SER A 380 -18.55 -1.75 17.05
C SER A 380 -19.80 -1.00 17.51
N GLY A 381 -20.07 0.18 16.96
CA GLY A 381 -21.20 1.04 17.33
C GLY A 381 -22.30 1.01 16.28
N ALA A 382 -23.56 0.97 16.72
CA ALA A 382 -24.75 0.95 15.85
C ALA A 382 -24.84 2.15 14.88
N THR A 383 -24.10 3.22 15.18
CA THR A 383 -24.12 4.50 14.47
C THR A 383 -22.80 4.78 13.74
N GLN A 384 -21.98 3.77 13.45
CA GLN A 384 -20.66 3.98 12.84
C GLN A 384 -20.58 3.43 11.41
N THR A 385 -19.90 4.16 10.53
CA THR A 385 -19.53 3.73 9.16
C THR A 385 -18.02 3.74 8.98
N LEU A 386 -17.52 2.96 8.01
CA LEU A 386 -16.11 2.97 7.63
C LEU A 386 -15.83 4.24 6.84
N GLY A 387 -14.90 5.06 7.34
CA GLY A 387 -14.41 6.26 6.65
C GLY A 387 -13.47 5.93 5.47
N ASN A 388 -12.43 6.75 5.29
CA ASN A 388 -11.43 6.54 4.25
C ASN A 388 -10.61 5.25 4.49
N VAL A 389 -10.67 4.30 3.54
CA VAL A 389 -9.85 3.09 3.57
C VAL A 389 -8.54 3.37 2.84
N THR A 390 -7.41 3.32 3.57
CA THR A 390 -6.07 3.39 2.95
C THR A 390 -5.57 1.99 2.65
N VAL A 391 -5.38 1.68 1.36
CA VAL A 391 -4.82 0.41 0.88
C VAL A 391 -3.41 0.67 0.35
N THR A 392 -2.39 0.11 1.01
CA THR A 392 -1.01 0.12 0.51
C THR A 392 -0.54 -1.33 0.39
N GLY A 393 -0.16 -1.75 -0.83
CA GLY A 393 0.31 -3.13 -1.06
C GLY A 393 -0.75 -4.22 -0.87
N GLY A 394 -2.04 -3.91 -1.06
CA GLY A 394 -3.13 -4.90 -1.01
C GLY A 394 -3.62 -5.26 0.40
N ILE A 395 -3.10 -4.62 1.45
CA ILE A 395 -3.56 -4.78 2.83
C ILE A 395 -4.10 -3.43 3.33
N ILE A 396 -5.18 -3.48 4.11
CA ILE A 396 -5.70 -2.32 4.83
C ILE A 396 -4.84 -2.13 6.09
N THR A 397 -4.04 -1.06 6.13
CA THR A 397 -3.08 -0.81 7.21
C THR A 397 -3.63 0.07 8.34
N ALA A 398 -4.74 0.78 8.09
CA ALA A 398 -5.47 1.57 9.08
C ALA A 398 -6.91 1.83 8.60
N ALA A 399 -7.84 1.91 9.53
CA ALA A 399 -9.20 2.42 9.32
C ALA A 399 -9.68 3.09 10.61
N SER A 400 -10.34 4.24 10.49
CA SER A 400 -11.01 4.92 11.61
C SER A 400 -12.52 4.79 11.45
N CYS A 401 -13.21 4.51 12.55
CA CYS A 401 -14.65 4.57 12.57
C CYS A 401 -15.14 6.02 12.56
N ALA A 402 -16.10 6.33 11.70
CA ALA A 402 -16.80 7.60 11.68
C ALA A 402 -18.21 7.38 12.25
N THR A 403 -18.74 8.32 13.04
CA THR A 403 -20.13 8.27 13.50
C THR A 403 -21.06 8.84 12.41
N ASN A 404 -22.32 8.42 12.35
CA ASN A 404 -23.34 9.00 11.45
C ASN A 404 -23.86 10.35 11.98
N ASN A 405 -23.16 10.91 12.96
CA ASN A 405 -23.57 12.13 13.63
C ASN A 405 -23.08 13.31 12.80
N SER A 406 -23.74 14.45 12.93
CA SER A 406 -23.70 15.50 11.89
C SER A 406 -22.91 16.74 12.28
N ASP A 407 -22.34 16.79 13.48
CA ASP A 407 -21.65 17.96 14.02
C ASP A 407 -20.13 17.79 14.17
N LEU A 408 -19.43 18.90 13.96
CA LEU A 408 -18.02 19.08 14.29
C LEU A 408 -17.94 19.72 15.68
N ALA A 409 -17.36 18.97 16.62
CA ALA A 409 -17.18 19.42 17.99
C ALA A 409 -15.70 19.45 18.39
N GLU A 410 -15.36 20.34 19.30
CA GLU A 410 -14.04 20.43 19.94
C GLU A 410 -14.20 20.38 21.47
N ASN A 411 -13.26 19.75 22.17
CA ASN A 411 -13.27 19.68 23.63
C ASN A 411 -12.85 21.02 24.27
N TYR A 412 -13.70 21.55 25.15
CA TYR A 412 -13.39 22.71 26.01
C TYR A 412 -13.54 22.34 27.49
N ALA A 413 -12.68 22.89 28.34
CA ALA A 413 -12.84 22.78 29.79
C ALA A 413 -13.98 23.69 30.29
N SER A 414 -14.62 23.33 31.39
CA SER A 414 -15.63 24.18 32.03
C SER A 414 -15.55 24.03 33.54
N GLN A 415 -15.84 25.11 34.28
CA GLN A 415 -16.08 25.03 35.73
C GLN A 415 -17.56 24.75 36.06
N ASP A 416 -18.46 25.03 35.12
CA ASP A 416 -19.86 24.65 35.22
C ASP A 416 -20.02 23.17 34.89
N ASP A 417 -20.94 22.51 35.60
CA ASP A 417 -21.44 21.19 35.22
C ASP A 417 -22.40 21.36 34.03
N LEU A 418 -21.90 21.07 32.82
CA LEU A 418 -22.62 21.26 31.58
C LEU A 418 -23.33 19.97 31.15
N SER A 419 -24.54 20.10 30.63
CA SER A 419 -25.33 18.99 30.09
C SER A 419 -25.50 19.12 28.58
N ALA A 420 -25.70 17.99 27.89
CA ALA A 420 -25.90 17.97 26.45
C ALA A 420 -27.09 18.86 26.00
N GLY A 421 -26.91 19.53 24.87
CA GLY A 421 -27.85 20.49 24.30
C GLY A 421 -27.83 21.89 24.93
N GLU A 422 -26.99 22.14 25.95
CA GLU A 422 -26.85 23.48 26.53
C GLU A 422 -26.04 24.40 25.62
N ILE A 423 -26.48 25.65 25.49
CA ILE A 423 -25.74 26.71 24.82
C ILE A 423 -24.61 27.17 25.75
N VAL A 424 -23.41 27.33 25.20
CA VAL A 424 -22.22 27.78 25.93
C VAL A 424 -21.64 29.06 25.32
N MET A 425 -20.81 29.73 26.13
CA MET A 425 -20.13 30.96 25.77
C MET A 425 -18.64 30.88 26.15
N THR A 426 -17.83 31.76 25.56
CA THR A 426 -16.41 31.84 25.90
C THR A 426 -16.23 32.22 27.38
N SER A 427 -15.33 31.54 28.10
CA SER A 427 -14.99 31.91 29.50
C SER A 427 -14.02 33.09 29.60
N GLY A 428 -13.41 33.51 28.49
CA GLY A 428 -12.26 34.41 28.45
C GLY A 428 -10.90 33.69 28.52
N VAL A 429 -10.89 32.36 28.68
CA VAL A 429 -9.70 31.49 28.61
C VAL A 429 -9.75 30.65 27.33
N ALA A 430 -8.64 30.56 26.59
CA ALA A 430 -8.58 30.06 25.21
C ALA A 430 -9.11 28.63 24.97
N THR A 431 -9.22 27.81 26.01
CA THR A 431 -9.68 26.41 25.94
C THR A 431 -10.78 26.11 26.96
N SER A 432 -11.53 27.13 27.39
CA SER A 432 -12.60 26.95 28.37
C SER A 432 -13.87 27.73 28.02
N VAL A 433 -15.01 27.13 28.33
CA VAL A 433 -16.34 27.69 28.16
C VAL A 433 -17.09 27.75 29.49
N ASN A 434 -18.09 28.61 29.55
CA ASN A 434 -19.09 28.65 30.62
C ASN A 434 -20.48 28.41 30.02
N ARG A 435 -21.43 28.03 30.87
CA ARG A 435 -22.86 28.02 30.53
C ARG A 435 -23.28 29.41 30.07
N ALA A 436 -23.97 29.52 28.94
CA ALA A 436 -24.37 30.81 28.40
C ALA A 436 -25.42 31.51 29.27
N ALA A 437 -25.22 32.80 29.52
CA ALA A 437 -26.15 33.69 30.22
C ALA A 437 -26.59 34.85 29.31
N SER A 438 -27.83 35.34 29.47
CA SER A 438 -28.43 36.32 28.55
C SER A 438 -27.77 37.71 28.58
N ASP A 439 -27.16 38.08 29.70
CA ASP A 439 -26.42 39.33 29.89
C ASP A 439 -25.05 39.33 29.19
N GLN A 440 -24.57 38.16 28.77
CA GLN A 440 -23.32 38.00 28.04
C GLN A 440 -23.52 37.36 26.65
N ARG A 441 -24.68 37.63 26.03
CA ARG A 441 -25.07 37.12 24.71
C ARG A 441 -23.99 37.27 23.64
N ASP A 442 -23.18 38.32 23.66
CA ASP A 442 -22.17 38.57 22.63
C ASP A 442 -21.00 37.56 22.64
N SER A 443 -20.89 36.73 23.69
CA SER A 443 -19.84 35.72 23.83
C SER A 443 -20.28 34.29 23.51
N LEU A 444 -21.46 34.10 22.90
CA LEU A 444 -21.94 32.78 22.48
C LEU A 444 -20.94 32.09 21.56
N LEU A 445 -20.67 30.81 21.84
CA LEU A 445 -19.66 30.03 21.11
C LEU A 445 -20.28 28.83 20.38
N GLY A 446 -21.09 28.03 21.07
CA GLY A 446 -21.57 26.76 20.54
C GLY A 446 -22.55 26.06 21.48
N VAL A 447 -22.72 24.76 21.28
CA VAL A 447 -23.65 23.91 22.05
C VAL A 447 -22.93 22.67 22.53
N VAL A 448 -23.19 22.22 23.75
CA VAL A 448 -22.70 20.92 24.23
C VAL A 448 -23.29 19.80 23.36
N SER A 449 -22.45 19.13 22.58
CA SER A 449 -22.85 18.05 21.68
C SER A 449 -23.33 16.83 22.46
N THR A 450 -24.41 16.20 21.99
CA THR A 450 -24.88 14.92 22.52
C THR A 450 -24.04 13.75 22.01
N ALA A 451 -23.57 13.82 20.75
CA ALA A 451 -22.78 12.79 20.12
C ALA A 451 -22.08 13.36 18.86
N PRO A 452 -20.82 13.81 18.92
CA PRO A 452 -20.13 14.41 17.79
C PRO A 452 -19.98 13.50 16.56
N GLY A 453 -20.08 14.07 15.36
CA GLY A 453 -19.68 13.48 14.07
C GLY A 453 -18.16 13.39 13.92
N LEU A 454 -17.49 14.48 14.30
CA LEU A 454 -16.04 14.59 14.42
C LEU A 454 -15.73 15.33 15.72
N LEU A 455 -14.92 14.72 16.58
CA LEU A 455 -14.44 15.32 17.83
C LEU A 455 -12.94 15.58 17.74
N ILE A 456 -12.54 16.83 18.00
CA ILE A 456 -11.14 17.28 18.04
C ILE A 456 -10.80 17.90 19.41
N GLY A 457 -9.51 18.16 19.67
CA GLY A 457 -9.07 18.82 20.91
C GLY A 457 -8.97 17.93 22.15
N THR A 458 -9.18 16.61 22.02
CA THR A 458 -9.17 15.65 23.15
C THR A 458 -7.77 15.42 23.74
N GLU A 459 -6.69 15.72 23.04
CA GLU A 459 -5.35 15.65 23.62
C GLU A 459 -5.04 16.90 24.46
N GLN A 460 -5.50 18.07 24.00
CA GLN A 460 -5.35 19.35 24.66
C GLN A 460 -6.24 19.45 25.91
N VAL A 461 -7.47 18.92 25.84
CA VAL A 461 -8.43 18.87 26.94
C VAL A 461 -9.09 17.47 27.01
N PRO A 462 -8.42 16.48 27.64
CA PRO A 462 -8.89 15.09 27.69
C PRO A 462 -10.26 14.90 28.34
N ASP A 463 -10.53 15.62 29.42
CA ASP A 463 -11.78 15.55 30.19
C ASP A 463 -12.72 16.74 29.86
N GLY A 464 -12.61 17.30 28.65
CA GLY A 464 -13.39 18.44 28.19
C GLY A 464 -14.81 18.07 27.76
N TYR A 465 -15.69 19.08 27.74
CA TYR A 465 -17.02 18.96 27.16
C TYR A 465 -16.93 19.12 25.63
N PRO A 466 -17.58 18.25 24.84
CA PRO A 466 -17.58 18.37 23.39
C PRO A 466 -18.51 19.51 22.98
N ILE A 467 -17.96 20.63 22.52
CA ILE A 467 -18.73 21.78 22.08
C ILE A 467 -18.84 21.75 20.56
N ALA A 468 -20.06 21.56 20.06
CA ALA A 468 -20.36 21.66 18.65
C ALA A 468 -20.21 23.10 18.15
N LEU A 469 -19.42 23.26 17.10
CA LEU A 469 -19.12 24.54 16.45
C LEU A 469 -19.78 24.66 15.07
N SER A 470 -20.16 23.53 14.47
CA SER A 470 -20.86 23.46 13.19
C SER A 470 -21.60 22.13 13.06
N GLY A 471 -22.72 22.12 12.33
CA GLY A 471 -23.52 20.92 12.08
C GLY A 471 -24.79 20.84 12.91
N ARG A 472 -25.47 19.68 12.90
CA ARG A 472 -26.80 19.53 13.51
C ARG A 472 -26.70 18.96 14.92
N VAL A 473 -27.32 19.67 15.88
CA VAL A 473 -27.30 19.30 17.30
C VAL A 473 -28.69 19.56 17.92
N PRO A 474 -29.20 18.66 18.77
CA PRO A 474 -30.36 18.95 19.61
C PRO A 474 -30.01 20.03 20.65
N VAL A 475 -30.68 21.18 20.62
CA VAL A 475 -30.46 22.31 21.53
C VAL A 475 -31.62 22.44 22.50
N LYS A 476 -31.34 22.62 23.79
CA LYS A 476 -32.35 22.95 24.80
C LYS A 476 -32.95 24.31 24.49
N VAL A 477 -34.27 24.41 24.37
CA VAL A 477 -34.97 25.65 24.04
C VAL A 477 -36.24 25.84 24.89
N ASN A 478 -36.72 27.09 24.94
CA ASN A 478 -38.03 27.46 25.48
C ASN A 478 -38.78 28.42 24.53
N ASN A 479 -40.07 28.65 24.80
CA ASN A 479 -40.94 29.52 24.02
C ASN A 479 -41.05 30.97 24.56
N LYS A 480 -40.08 31.45 25.37
CA LYS A 480 -40.15 32.80 25.98
C LYS A 480 -40.32 33.95 24.97
N ASN A 481 -39.81 33.77 23.75
CA ASN A 481 -39.96 34.70 22.62
C ASN A 481 -40.97 34.22 21.56
N GLY A 482 -41.94 33.40 21.98
CA GLY A 482 -42.94 32.78 21.13
C GLY A 482 -42.52 31.42 20.56
N PRO A 483 -43.42 30.79 19.78
CA PRO A 483 -43.14 29.50 19.12
C PRO A 483 -41.92 29.58 18.21
N ILE A 484 -41.10 28.54 18.19
CA ILE A 484 -39.99 28.33 17.26
C ILE A 484 -40.54 27.61 16.02
N ALA A 485 -40.25 28.13 14.84
CA ALA A 485 -40.53 27.53 13.55
C ALA A 485 -39.20 27.16 12.84
N VAL A 486 -39.29 26.28 11.86
CA VAL A 486 -38.15 25.91 11.02
C VAL A 486 -37.60 27.16 10.32
N GLY A 487 -36.28 27.38 10.41
CA GLY A 487 -35.59 28.55 9.85
C GLY A 487 -35.40 29.70 10.84
N ASP A 488 -36.08 29.67 11.99
CA ASP A 488 -35.88 30.68 13.04
C ASP A 488 -34.47 30.63 13.61
N LYS A 489 -33.96 31.80 13.97
CA LYS A 489 -32.65 31.94 14.57
C LYS A 489 -32.77 31.73 16.08
N ILE A 490 -31.82 31.00 16.66
CA ILE A 490 -31.83 30.62 18.08
C ILE A 490 -30.74 31.39 18.82
N THR A 491 -31.13 32.10 19.86
CA THR A 491 -30.25 32.83 20.79
C THR A 491 -30.44 32.31 22.21
N ILE A 492 -29.56 32.69 23.13
CA ILE A 492 -29.73 32.41 24.57
C ILE A 492 -30.98 33.09 25.14
N SER A 493 -31.74 32.38 25.97
CA SER A 493 -32.90 32.89 26.70
C SER A 493 -32.52 33.42 28.09
N SER A 494 -33.48 33.93 28.86
CA SER A 494 -33.26 34.27 30.27
C SER A 494 -33.08 33.06 31.19
N VAL A 495 -33.20 31.82 30.68
CA VAL A 495 -32.78 30.60 31.39
C VAL A 495 -31.40 30.21 30.88
N ALA A 496 -30.42 30.13 31.79
CA ALA A 496 -29.02 29.89 31.44
C ALA A 496 -28.83 28.55 30.72
N GLY A 497 -28.06 28.55 29.63
CA GLY A 497 -27.84 27.40 28.75
C GLY A 497 -29.05 27.00 27.86
N VAL A 498 -30.21 27.65 27.99
CA VAL A 498 -31.42 27.30 27.21
C VAL A 498 -31.71 28.38 26.17
N GLY A 499 -31.85 27.98 24.91
CA GLY A 499 -32.14 28.85 23.79
C GLY A 499 -33.60 29.31 23.69
N MET A 500 -33.84 30.32 22.87
CA MET A 500 -35.15 30.77 22.44
C MET A 500 -35.06 31.38 21.04
N LYS A 501 -36.20 31.62 20.39
CA LYS A 501 -36.27 32.43 19.16
C LYS A 501 -35.60 33.79 19.36
N ALA A 502 -34.71 34.16 18.43
CA ALA A 502 -34.14 35.50 18.36
C ALA A 502 -35.12 36.47 17.70
N THR A 503 -35.41 37.58 18.39
CA THR A 503 -36.35 38.63 17.93
C THR A 503 -35.68 40.00 17.79
N SER A 504 -34.43 40.14 18.22
CA SER A 504 -33.64 41.36 18.15
C SER A 504 -32.23 41.08 17.65
N ALA A 505 -31.57 42.13 17.16
CA ALA A 505 -30.20 42.05 16.69
C ALA A 505 -29.23 41.59 17.79
N GLY A 506 -28.25 40.76 17.43
CA GLY A 506 -27.21 40.25 18.33
C GLY A 506 -26.77 38.83 17.97
N MET A 507 -25.88 38.25 18.77
CA MET A 507 -25.37 36.91 18.53
C MET A 507 -26.47 35.84 18.62
N ILE A 508 -26.35 34.83 17.76
CA ILE A 508 -27.14 33.61 17.74
C ILE A 508 -26.21 32.40 17.82
N VAL A 509 -26.73 31.26 18.27
CA VAL A 509 -25.98 29.98 18.26
C VAL A 509 -26.22 29.19 16.96
N GLY A 510 -27.39 29.38 16.34
CA GLY A 510 -27.71 28.66 15.12
C GLY A 510 -29.11 28.92 14.55
N THR A 511 -29.51 28.08 13.61
CA THR A 511 -30.83 28.10 12.96
C THR A 511 -31.61 26.82 13.26
N ALA A 512 -32.85 26.95 13.72
CA ALA A 512 -33.74 25.81 13.99
C ALA A 512 -34.09 25.04 12.71
N LEU A 513 -34.02 23.71 12.79
CA LEU A 513 -34.42 22.77 11.75
C LEU A 513 -35.77 22.09 12.05
N GLU A 514 -36.30 22.31 13.27
CA GLU A 514 -37.59 21.79 13.72
C GLU A 514 -38.42 22.90 14.37
N ALA A 515 -39.75 22.73 14.38
CA ALA A 515 -40.66 23.62 15.08
C ALA A 515 -40.87 23.18 16.53
N PHE A 516 -41.09 24.13 17.44
CA PHE A 516 -41.33 23.87 18.86
C PHE A 516 -42.22 24.95 19.49
N ASN A 517 -43.15 24.54 20.35
CA ASN A 517 -44.08 25.44 21.04
C ASN A 517 -44.40 24.94 22.46
N GLY A 518 -43.40 24.43 23.18
CA GLY A 518 -43.52 24.02 24.58
C GLY A 518 -42.82 25.00 25.54
N GLU A 519 -43.00 24.82 26.84
CA GLU A 519 -42.32 25.64 27.87
C GLU A 519 -40.81 25.36 27.89
N GLU A 520 -40.39 24.10 27.90
CA GLU A 520 -38.99 23.66 27.74
C GLU A 520 -38.92 22.37 26.93
N GLY A 521 -37.87 22.20 26.13
CA GLY A 521 -37.67 21.02 25.31
C GLY A 521 -36.38 21.10 24.49
N THR A 522 -36.25 20.25 23.48
CA THR A 522 -35.12 20.27 22.55
C THR A 522 -35.60 20.48 21.12
N VAL A 523 -34.82 21.21 20.33
CA VAL A 523 -35.02 21.41 18.88
C VAL A 523 -33.72 21.08 18.16
N GLU A 524 -33.79 20.36 17.05
CA GLU A 524 -32.63 20.21 16.18
C GLU A 524 -32.22 21.57 15.58
N VAL A 525 -30.97 22.00 15.80
CA VAL A 525 -30.43 23.28 15.32
C VAL A 525 -29.19 23.03 14.47
N PHE A 526 -29.11 23.69 13.32
CA PHE A 526 -27.84 23.84 12.61
C PHE A 526 -27.00 24.91 13.31
N VAL A 527 -25.92 24.51 13.98
CA VAL A 527 -25.01 25.40 14.69
C VAL A 527 -24.23 26.23 13.69
N ASN A 528 -24.36 27.56 13.80
CA ASN A 528 -23.68 28.54 12.96
C ASN A 528 -23.55 29.87 13.72
N ALA A 529 -22.79 29.85 14.82
CA ALA A 529 -22.64 30.99 15.71
C ALA A 529 -22.23 32.26 14.94
N SER A 530 -23.08 33.29 14.96
CA SER A 530 -22.91 34.49 14.16
C SER A 530 -23.77 35.63 14.70
N TYR A 531 -23.42 36.85 14.32
CA TYR A 531 -24.30 38.00 14.54
C TYR A 531 -25.48 37.92 13.57
N TRP A 532 -26.70 38.05 14.08
CA TRP A 532 -27.90 38.13 13.27
C TRP A 532 -28.74 39.33 13.68
N ALA A 533 -29.34 39.98 12.69
CA ALA A 533 -30.39 40.97 12.89
C ALA A 533 -31.61 40.57 12.06
N PRO A 534 -32.84 40.75 12.57
CA PRO A 534 -34.03 40.59 11.75
C PRO A 534 -33.94 41.53 10.55
N SER A 535 -34.41 41.08 9.39
CA SER A 535 -34.55 41.93 8.20
C SER A 535 -35.35 43.17 8.59
N ALA A 536 -34.68 44.32 8.70
CA ALA A 536 -35.35 45.57 9.06
C ALA A 536 -36.31 45.90 7.91
N SER A 537 -37.61 45.90 8.21
CA SER A 537 -38.58 46.51 7.31
C SER A 537 -38.32 48.03 7.37
N GLU A 538 -37.55 48.52 6.40
CA GLU A 538 -37.51 49.90 5.89
C GLU A 538 -36.93 51.06 6.73
N THR A 539 -36.18 50.85 7.82
CA THR A 539 -35.54 52.01 8.48
C THR A 539 -34.15 51.76 9.02
N LEU A 540 -33.20 52.61 8.59
CA LEU A 540 -31.93 52.82 9.27
C LEU A 540 -32.21 53.88 10.35
N GLN A 541 -32.51 53.47 11.58
CA GLN A 541 -32.73 54.37 12.72
C GLN A 541 -31.66 54.12 13.78
N GLY A 542 -31.07 55.21 14.28
CA GLY A 542 -30.27 55.17 15.50
C GLY A 542 -31.15 54.94 16.72
N THR A 543 -30.54 54.51 17.83
CA THR A 543 -31.21 54.06 19.06
C THR A 543 -32.21 55.07 19.67
N ASP A 544 -32.11 56.37 19.32
CA ASP A 544 -32.97 57.45 19.83
C ASP A 544 -33.69 58.25 18.73
N ASN A 545 -34.16 57.62 17.64
CA ASN A 545 -34.81 58.30 16.49
C ASN A 545 -33.92 59.34 15.77
N GLY A 546 -32.59 59.23 15.93
CA GLY A 546 -31.64 60.14 15.31
C GLY A 546 -30.24 59.53 15.26
N PHE A 547 -29.41 60.09 14.38
CA PHE A 547 -27.97 59.82 14.35
C PHE A 547 -27.25 61.01 14.98
N ALA A 548 -26.22 60.76 15.79
CA ALA A 548 -25.29 61.82 16.20
C ALA A 548 -24.60 62.44 14.97
N SER A 549 -24.28 61.61 13.96
CA SER A 549 -23.80 62.04 12.66
C SER A 549 -24.14 61.00 11.59
N LEU A 550 -24.55 61.45 10.40
CA LEU A 550 -24.66 60.63 9.19
C LEU A 550 -23.65 61.17 8.16
N ASN A 551 -22.67 60.36 7.80
CA ASN A 551 -21.69 60.71 6.76
C ASN A 551 -21.99 59.89 5.50
N VAL A 552 -22.32 60.56 4.41
CA VAL A 552 -22.56 59.93 3.10
C VAL A 552 -21.42 60.36 2.18
N SER A 553 -20.57 59.42 1.78
CA SER A 553 -19.44 59.70 0.90
C SER A 553 -19.81 59.89 -0.58
N GLY A 554 -21.10 59.72 -0.91
CA GLY A 554 -21.64 59.83 -2.27
C GLY A 554 -22.95 60.61 -2.30
N GLU A 555 -23.71 60.47 -3.39
CA GLU A 555 -25.01 61.13 -3.56
C GLU A 555 -26.06 60.54 -2.62
N ALA A 556 -26.83 61.42 -1.95
CA ALA A 556 -27.97 61.04 -1.13
C ALA A 556 -29.26 61.50 -1.81
N THR A 557 -30.13 60.57 -2.21
CA THR A 557 -31.48 60.87 -2.69
C THR A 557 -32.45 60.76 -1.52
N VAL A 558 -33.06 61.88 -1.13
CA VAL A 558 -34.03 61.95 -0.02
C VAL A 558 -35.37 62.46 -0.52
N GLY A 559 -36.46 61.76 -0.19
CA GLY A 559 -37.81 62.16 -0.61
C GLY A 559 -38.26 63.46 0.06
N SER A 560 -38.01 63.60 1.36
CA SER A 560 -38.17 64.84 2.11
C SER A 560 -37.03 65.00 3.13
N LEU A 561 -36.57 66.24 3.32
CA LEU A 561 -35.54 66.58 4.29
C LEU A 561 -36.06 67.68 5.21
N THR A 562 -36.25 67.34 6.49
CA THR A 562 -36.59 68.30 7.54
C THR A 562 -35.42 68.41 8.49
N VAL A 563 -34.76 69.57 8.53
CA VAL A 563 -33.61 69.83 9.40
C VAL A 563 -33.69 71.24 9.99
N GLY A 564 -33.10 71.44 11.16
CA GLY A 564 -33.10 72.76 11.82
C GLY A 564 -32.18 73.78 11.14
N THR A 565 -31.02 73.34 10.63
CA THR A 565 -30.08 74.21 9.92
C THR A 565 -29.41 73.42 8.81
N VAL A 566 -29.32 74.01 7.63
CA VAL A 566 -28.55 73.48 6.49
C VAL A 566 -27.33 74.37 6.30
N THR A 567 -26.14 73.76 6.23
CA THR A 567 -24.92 74.44 5.77
C THR A 567 -24.47 73.76 4.49
N VAL A 568 -24.38 74.51 3.39
CA VAL A 568 -23.89 74.04 2.10
C VAL A 568 -22.54 74.70 1.83
N THR A 569 -21.49 73.90 1.64
CA THR A 569 -20.14 74.40 1.35
C THR A 569 -19.89 74.64 -0.15
N GLY A 570 -20.75 74.06 -1.01
CA GLY A 570 -20.78 74.29 -2.45
C GLY A 570 -22.06 74.98 -2.90
N ASP A 571 -22.51 74.66 -4.12
CA ASP A 571 -23.69 75.26 -4.71
C ASP A 571 -24.99 74.62 -4.21
N LEU A 572 -26.02 75.43 -4.03
CA LEU A 572 -27.40 74.98 -3.79
C LEU A 572 -28.23 75.19 -5.06
N THR A 573 -28.57 74.09 -5.74
CA THR A 573 -29.46 74.11 -6.90
C THR A 573 -30.88 73.71 -6.49
N VAL A 574 -31.85 74.60 -6.70
CA VAL A 574 -33.27 74.35 -6.43
C VAL A 574 -34.02 74.30 -7.75
N HIS A 575 -34.58 73.14 -8.11
CA HIS A 575 -35.34 72.97 -9.36
C HIS A 575 -36.79 73.48 -9.26
N GLY A 576 -37.29 73.69 -8.05
CA GLY A 576 -38.63 74.22 -7.77
C GLY A 576 -38.60 75.61 -7.14
N ALA A 577 -39.74 76.01 -6.56
CA ALA A 577 -39.84 77.27 -5.84
C ALA A 577 -39.05 77.23 -4.51
N LEU A 578 -38.30 78.30 -4.23
CA LEU A 578 -37.65 78.53 -2.95
C LEU A 578 -38.49 79.51 -2.11
N THR A 579 -39.04 79.04 -0.99
CA THR A 579 -39.77 79.87 -0.03
C THR A 579 -38.90 80.16 1.18
N VAL A 580 -38.58 81.43 1.42
CA VAL A 580 -37.77 81.88 2.57
C VAL A 580 -38.41 83.07 3.27
N ALA A 581 -38.24 83.17 4.59
CA ALA A 581 -38.74 84.30 5.35
C ALA A 581 -37.92 85.58 5.11
N SER A 582 -36.60 85.43 4.93
CA SER A 582 -35.68 86.53 4.63
C SER A 582 -34.48 85.98 3.87
N ILE A 583 -33.93 86.78 2.96
CA ILE A 583 -32.70 86.47 2.24
C ILE A 583 -31.63 87.50 2.61
N VAL A 584 -30.44 87.03 2.99
CA VAL A 584 -29.25 87.87 3.21
C VAL A 584 -28.19 87.37 2.24
N VAL A 585 -27.73 88.25 1.36
CA VAL A 585 -26.76 87.93 0.32
C VAL A 585 -25.47 88.68 0.61
N ASN A 586 -24.40 87.94 0.96
CA ASN A 586 -23.07 88.51 1.20
C ASN A 586 -22.23 88.66 -0.10
N GLY A 587 -22.91 88.67 -1.25
CA GLY A 587 -22.33 88.71 -2.59
C GLY A 587 -23.29 89.39 -3.57
N HIS A 588 -23.37 88.86 -4.79
CA HIS A 588 -24.24 89.41 -5.85
C HIS A 588 -25.51 88.58 -6.05
N ILE A 589 -26.57 89.24 -6.50
CA ILE A 589 -27.75 88.58 -7.06
C ILE A 589 -27.56 88.59 -8.58
N ILE A 590 -27.55 87.40 -9.18
CA ILE A 590 -27.49 87.22 -10.64
C ILE A 590 -28.81 86.61 -11.07
N THR A 591 -29.53 87.29 -11.95
CA THR A 591 -30.77 86.77 -12.54
C THR A 591 -30.45 86.13 -13.88
N ALA A 592 -31.06 84.98 -14.15
CA ALA A 592 -30.80 84.20 -15.37
C ALA A 592 -32.08 83.82 -16.11
N SER A 593 -33.16 84.61 -15.95
CA SER A 593 -34.35 84.49 -16.79
C SER A 593 -34.01 84.80 -18.25
N GLY A 594 -34.91 84.42 -19.16
CA GLY A 594 -34.72 84.72 -20.57
C GLY A 594 -34.65 86.23 -20.86
N LYS A 595 -34.08 86.56 -22.02
CA LYS A 595 -33.96 87.94 -22.50
C LYS A 595 -35.33 88.40 -23.02
N PRO A 596 -35.91 89.49 -22.48
CA PRO A 596 -37.16 90.02 -23.00
C PRO A 596 -36.99 90.51 -24.44
N THR A 597 -38.09 90.54 -25.18
CA THR A 597 -38.15 91.14 -26.51
C THR A 597 -38.79 92.52 -26.43
N ILE A 598 -38.56 93.36 -27.44
CA ILE A 598 -39.12 94.71 -27.46
C ILE A 598 -39.81 95.00 -28.79
N GLU A 599 -41.03 95.51 -28.70
CA GLU A 599 -41.84 95.94 -29.84
C GLU A 599 -41.87 97.47 -29.87
N THR A 600 -41.45 98.06 -30.99
CA THR A 600 -41.56 99.50 -31.22
C THR A 600 -43.03 99.90 -31.34
N GLN A 601 -43.40 101.03 -30.75
CA GLN A 601 -44.76 101.54 -30.81
C GLN A 601 -44.86 102.78 -31.72
N PRO A 602 -46.07 103.13 -32.22
CA PRO A 602 -46.22 104.18 -33.23
C PRO A 602 -45.65 105.54 -32.84
N ALA A 603 -45.64 105.90 -31.55
CA ALA A 603 -45.14 107.19 -31.08
C ALA A 603 -43.62 107.35 -31.22
N LEU A 604 -42.88 106.26 -31.43
CA LEU A 604 -41.43 106.27 -31.68
C LEU A 604 -41.05 106.76 -33.09
N ASN A 605 -42.00 106.71 -34.03
CA ASN A 605 -41.88 107.24 -35.40
C ASN A 605 -40.62 106.76 -36.17
N GLY A 606 -40.44 105.44 -36.29
CA GLY A 606 -39.32 104.86 -37.06
C GLY A 606 -37.97 104.86 -36.34
N GLY A 607 -37.95 105.22 -35.06
CA GLY A 607 -36.79 105.02 -34.18
C GLY A 607 -36.55 103.55 -33.82
N THR A 608 -35.52 103.29 -33.02
CA THR A 608 -35.10 101.94 -32.61
C THR A 608 -35.21 101.75 -31.11
N VAL A 609 -35.49 100.52 -30.67
CA VAL A 609 -35.41 100.16 -29.26
C VAL A 609 -34.57 98.90 -29.10
N ILE A 610 -33.67 98.91 -28.14
CA ILE A 610 -32.81 97.79 -27.79
C ILE A 610 -33.02 97.49 -26.32
N VAL A 611 -33.16 96.22 -25.99
CA VAL A 611 -33.12 95.75 -24.59
C VAL A 611 -31.93 94.83 -24.39
N ASP A 612 -31.27 94.98 -23.25
CA ASP A 612 -30.24 94.08 -22.75
C ASP A 612 -30.51 93.71 -21.29
N GLY A 613 -30.21 92.47 -20.90
CA GLY A 613 -30.57 91.91 -19.59
C GLY A 613 -31.62 90.79 -19.66
N THR A 614 -32.27 90.52 -18.52
CA THR A 614 -33.26 89.45 -18.34
C THR A 614 -34.63 90.01 -18.01
N ASP A 615 -35.67 89.19 -17.89
CA ASP A 615 -37.01 89.65 -17.50
C ASP A 615 -37.07 90.36 -16.14
N THR A 616 -36.02 90.26 -15.31
CA THR A 616 -35.97 90.78 -13.94
C THR A 616 -35.15 92.07 -13.84
N ILE A 617 -34.02 92.17 -14.53
CA ILE A 617 -33.13 93.34 -14.47
C ILE A 617 -32.44 93.54 -15.82
N GLY A 618 -32.23 94.79 -16.20
CA GLY A 618 -31.55 95.12 -17.44
C GLY A 618 -31.65 96.59 -17.81
N THR A 619 -31.39 96.89 -19.08
CA THR A 619 -31.36 98.23 -19.64
C THR A 619 -32.18 98.29 -20.94
N ILE A 620 -32.99 99.34 -21.09
CA ILE A 620 -33.72 99.68 -22.30
C ILE A 620 -33.10 100.93 -22.91
N THR A 621 -32.71 100.85 -24.18
CA THR A 621 -32.18 101.96 -24.96
C THR A 621 -33.16 102.31 -26.08
N ILE A 622 -33.77 103.48 -26.02
CA ILE A 622 -34.68 104.02 -27.04
C ILE A 622 -33.94 105.09 -27.82
N THR A 623 -33.92 105.01 -29.15
CA THR A 623 -33.54 106.13 -30.01
C THR A 623 -34.74 106.55 -30.83
N THR A 624 -35.22 107.77 -30.64
CA THR A 624 -36.42 108.29 -31.33
C THR A 624 -36.17 108.55 -32.80
N GLY A 625 -37.21 108.49 -33.63
CA GLY A 625 -37.12 108.90 -35.03
C GLY A 625 -37.13 110.42 -35.23
N ALA A 626 -37.35 110.86 -36.46
CA ALA A 626 -37.30 112.28 -36.82
C ALA A 626 -38.49 113.10 -36.30
N THR A 627 -39.66 112.47 -36.12
CA THR A 627 -40.89 113.15 -35.64
C THR A 627 -41.65 112.30 -34.60
N PRO A 628 -41.06 112.06 -33.40
CA PRO A 628 -41.74 111.29 -32.36
C PRO A 628 -42.95 112.05 -31.80
N THR A 629 -43.87 111.36 -31.14
CA THR A 629 -45.04 111.95 -30.47
C THR A 629 -45.09 111.53 -29.00
N ALA A 630 -45.90 112.21 -28.18
CA ALA A 630 -46.26 111.69 -26.85
C ALA A 630 -47.06 110.37 -26.99
N GLY A 631 -47.02 109.51 -25.97
CA GLY A 631 -47.72 108.22 -25.95
C GLY A 631 -46.80 107.01 -25.78
N GLU A 632 -47.23 105.86 -26.28
CA GLU A 632 -46.53 104.57 -26.14
C GLU A 632 -45.29 104.53 -27.04
N LEU A 633 -44.09 104.40 -26.45
CA LEU A 633 -42.82 104.37 -27.19
C LEU A 633 -42.36 102.94 -27.47
N ALA A 634 -42.45 102.08 -26.46
CA ALA A 634 -41.97 100.72 -26.54
C ALA A 634 -42.83 99.80 -25.66
N LYS A 635 -43.01 98.57 -26.11
CA LYS A 635 -43.61 97.48 -25.33
C LYS A 635 -42.53 96.44 -25.07
N LEU A 636 -42.13 96.28 -23.81
CA LEU A 636 -41.24 95.21 -23.42
C LEU A 636 -42.09 93.96 -23.17
N VAL A 637 -41.83 92.90 -23.95
CA VAL A 637 -42.50 91.60 -23.83
C VAL A 637 -41.56 90.66 -23.09
N PHE A 638 -42.02 90.15 -21.95
CA PHE A 638 -41.27 89.21 -21.12
C PHE A 638 -41.05 87.90 -21.88
N SER A 639 -39.89 87.28 -21.68
CA SER A 639 -39.59 85.95 -22.21
C SER A 639 -40.35 84.83 -21.49
N GLU A 640 -40.70 85.06 -20.22
CA GLU A 640 -41.51 84.18 -19.38
C GLU A 640 -42.71 84.93 -18.80
N THR A 641 -43.84 84.25 -18.66
CA THR A 641 -45.08 84.83 -18.11
C THR A 641 -45.03 84.85 -16.58
N TYR A 642 -45.28 86.02 -15.98
CA TYR A 642 -45.42 86.16 -14.52
C TYR A 642 -46.75 85.57 -14.02
N THR A 643 -46.82 85.13 -12.77
CA THR A 643 -48.07 84.60 -12.19
C THR A 643 -49.01 85.70 -11.68
N LYS A 644 -48.48 86.91 -11.49
CA LYS A 644 -49.21 88.16 -11.22
C LYS A 644 -48.58 89.31 -11.99
N ALA A 645 -49.34 90.37 -12.24
CA ALA A 645 -48.80 91.56 -12.91
C ALA A 645 -47.63 92.11 -12.08
N PRO A 646 -46.39 92.12 -12.60
CA PRO A 646 -45.23 92.45 -11.81
C PRO A 646 -45.14 93.95 -11.53
N ARG A 647 -44.31 94.32 -10.56
CA ARG A 647 -43.93 95.71 -10.32
C ARG A 647 -42.71 96.04 -11.16
N VAL A 648 -42.82 97.11 -11.94
CA VAL A 648 -41.73 97.63 -12.79
C VAL A 648 -41.20 98.92 -12.19
N ILE A 649 -39.90 98.96 -11.95
CA ILE A 649 -39.15 100.17 -11.60
C ILE A 649 -38.29 100.53 -12.81
N LEU A 650 -38.31 101.81 -13.19
CA LEU A 650 -37.53 102.37 -14.28
C LEU A 650 -36.69 103.53 -13.75
N SER A 651 -35.40 103.50 -14.00
CA SER A 651 -34.46 104.55 -13.61
C SER A 651 -33.74 105.10 -14.84
N PRO A 652 -33.63 106.43 -15.02
CA PRO A 652 -32.87 106.99 -16.12
C PRO A 652 -31.37 106.74 -15.96
N SER A 653 -30.72 106.32 -17.03
CA SER A 653 -29.29 105.96 -17.04
C SER A 653 -28.45 106.85 -17.97
N ASN A 654 -29.06 107.85 -18.60
CA ASN A 654 -28.36 108.94 -19.27
C ASN A 654 -29.07 110.29 -19.06
N GLU A 655 -28.37 111.39 -19.35
CA GLU A 655 -28.88 112.76 -19.15
C GLU A 655 -30.19 113.00 -19.91
N ALA A 656 -30.26 112.59 -21.18
CA ALA A 656 -31.47 112.72 -21.99
C ALA A 656 -32.68 112.00 -21.36
N ALA A 657 -32.48 110.80 -20.78
CA ALA A 657 -33.54 110.09 -20.05
C ALA A 657 -33.90 110.75 -18.71
N ALA A 658 -32.96 111.39 -18.03
CA ALA A 658 -33.20 112.09 -16.77
C ALA A 658 -34.10 113.32 -16.97
N ASP A 659 -33.94 114.03 -18.09
CA ASP A 659 -34.76 115.17 -18.47
C ASP A 659 -36.08 114.78 -19.16
N PHE A 660 -36.25 113.50 -19.47
CA PHE A 660 -37.40 113.00 -20.19
C PHE A 660 -38.58 112.72 -19.25
N ALA A 661 -39.76 113.26 -19.56
CA ALA A 661 -40.97 112.96 -18.81
C ALA A 661 -41.57 111.62 -19.26
N TYR A 662 -41.27 110.54 -18.55
CA TYR A 662 -41.75 109.18 -18.83
C TYR A 662 -42.63 108.63 -17.70
N TYR A 663 -43.36 107.55 -18.01
CA TYR A 663 -44.04 106.73 -17.02
C TYR A 663 -44.22 105.30 -17.54
N LYS A 664 -44.35 104.33 -16.63
CA LYS A 664 -44.79 102.98 -17.00
C LYS A 664 -46.29 103.00 -17.32
N GLY A 665 -46.68 102.46 -18.47
CA GLY A 665 -48.06 102.29 -18.88
C GLY A 665 -48.69 101.03 -18.29
N ALA A 666 -49.57 100.39 -19.07
CA ALA A 666 -50.19 99.13 -18.67
C ALA A 666 -49.11 98.04 -18.44
N VAL A 667 -49.33 97.23 -17.41
CA VAL A 667 -48.52 96.06 -17.09
C VAL A 667 -49.46 94.85 -17.10
N SER A 668 -49.12 93.84 -17.90
CA SER A 668 -49.81 92.56 -17.94
C SER A 668 -48.92 91.46 -17.39
N LEU A 669 -49.34 90.19 -17.49
CA LEU A 669 -48.49 89.05 -17.14
C LEU A 669 -47.33 88.83 -18.12
N GLU A 670 -47.41 89.42 -19.31
CA GLU A 670 -46.51 89.14 -20.44
C GLU A 670 -45.73 90.36 -20.91
N ASN A 671 -46.10 91.58 -20.49
CA ASN A 671 -45.44 92.79 -20.97
C ASN A 671 -45.69 94.02 -20.08
N PHE A 672 -44.88 95.05 -20.30
CA PHE A 672 -45.22 96.42 -19.90
C PHE A 672 -44.94 97.45 -21.00
N MET A 673 -45.64 98.58 -20.92
CA MET A 673 -45.47 99.72 -21.83
C MET A 673 -44.57 100.80 -21.21
N LEU A 674 -43.63 101.32 -21.99
CA LEU A 674 -42.87 102.53 -21.67
C LEU A 674 -43.45 103.71 -22.45
N ASN A 675 -43.97 104.71 -21.71
CA ASN A 675 -44.73 105.81 -22.28
C ASN A 675 -44.02 107.15 -22.08
N ALA A 676 -44.12 107.99 -23.10
CA ALA A 676 -43.76 109.39 -23.10
C ALA A 676 -44.94 110.24 -22.63
N LYS A 677 -44.78 111.03 -21.55
CA LYS A 677 -45.79 112.01 -21.14
C LYS A 677 -45.82 113.21 -22.10
N ASN A 678 -44.65 113.66 -22.53
CA ASN A 678 -44.46 114.76 -23.48
C ASN A 678 -43.79 114.23 -24.75
N THR A 679 -43.87 114.99 -25.85
CA THR A 679 -43.17 114.65 -27.10
C THR A 679 -41.66 114.57 -26.87
N PRO A 680 -41.01 113.42 -27.14
CA PRO A 680 -39.56 113.28 -27.04
C PRO A 680 -38.82 114.19 -28.04
N ALA A 681 -37.56 114.55 -27.76
CA ALA A 681 -36.68 115.13 -28.78
C ALA A 681 -36.42 114.13 -29.92
N ALA A 682 -36.35 114.63 -31.15
CA ALA A 682 -36.09 113.83 -32.35
C ALA A 682 -34.65 113.28 -32.38
N ASN A 683 -34.45 112.09 -32.97
CA ASN A 683 -33.16 111.44 -33.15
C ASN A 683 -32.30 111.38 -31.86
N THR A 684 -32.95 111.24 -30.71
CA THR A 684 -32.31 111.32 -29.39
C THR A 684 -32.37 109.96 -28.71
N THR A 685 -31.26 109.56 -28.07
CA THR A 685 -31.15 108.29 -27.34
C THR A 685 -31.44 108.48 -25.85
N TYR A 686 -32.40 107.71 -25.33
CA TYR A 686 -32.81 107.64 -23.94
C TYR A 686 -32.50 106.24 -23.40
N VAL A 687 -31.82 106.15 -22.25
CA VAL A 687 -31.43 104.88 -21.63
C VAL A 687 -32.10 104.77 -20.27
N PHE A 688 -32.74 103.63 -19.99
CA PHE A 688 -33.38 103.33 -18.71
C PHE A 688 -32.94 101.97 -18.19
N ASP A 689 -32.46 101.91 -16.95
CA ASP A 689 -32.36 100.65 -16.23
C ASP A 689 -33.73 100.26 -15.70
N TYR A 690 -34.02 98.96 -15.71
CA TYR A 690 -35.24 98.42 -15.15
C TYR A 690 -34.97 97.34 -14.11
N PHE A 691 -35.87 97.28 -13.13
CA PHE A 691 -35.99 96.18 -12.19
C PHE A 691 -37.46 95.77 -12.09
N ILE A 692 -37.72 94.48 -12.26
CA ILE A 692 -39.05 93.89 -12.33
C ILE A 692 -39.13 92.75 -11.33
N ALA A 693 -40.11 92.80 -10.45
CA ALA A 693 -40.35 91.77 -9.45
C ALA A 693 -41.84 91.51 -9.25
N GLU A 694 -42.19 90.25 -8.98
CA GLU A 694 -43.55 89.81 -8.67
C GLU A 694 -43.84 89.79 -7.16
#